data_AF-A0AAI9CKJ3-F1
#
_entry.id   AF-A0AAI9CKJ3-F1
#
_cell.length_a   1.000
_cell.length_b   1.000
_cell.length_c   1.000
_cell.angle_alpha   90.00
_cell.angle_beta   90.00
_cell.angle_gamma   90.00
#
_symmetry.space_group_name_H-M   'P 1'
#
loop_
_entity.id
_entity.type
_entity.pdbx_description
1 polymer ?
#
loop_
_entity_poly.entity_id
_entity_poly.type
_entity_poly.pdbx_seq_one_letter_code
_entity_poly.pdbx_strand_id
1 'polypeptide(L)'
;MESLGSTGTRAGSEASAGHKRQSSLKPLLRLAALRGDAEHVLRYLQLGGDVEARDQQGRTLHMLAASKGHLDLCRLISEHALEVQRLAVEKADDSSVALDGLWSNERNGEAEESSQTRATDSTQNPSPDGAEFESEFFATWEEEVATEAPLEDPSLRSTIKIVQEVISKHVIVDNDEDWNDLAKLLPSHAEISLVQELNHSSTHGLFEALVHRAQMEGNFNPLDLEVISREIEGDERGDVLRQLTVLMGQIDAVPEDDDEWLPPLHLKQESEPASDSDVGELEQFMQDLASMTNDPYFHFAKIAQSSVLLDRTGEERMGLLLDLSLKDAYRAIAESPYAVASIAGLATDFERGRVSVGQISHISHISSEDDERASDLLDVSDDADDGPGPARPVSGLNLSDMLESARCGCFAFQENPDNQGLARDALAAVSALELTSSTVKRFDKEFRAAGCTSVLLRRAVQRLSRLELEMFHANVRLAVHVADSHAWSTLPRMDRIQECLIGLLKAIDRFDYARGNKFSTYAMWWLKQSVGRAIGDTARVIRLPIHVMEKVNKVSKAVRVLREDSFDDVRVEDIAKVCDLSVGDVAKLLNLSHDAVSWDQQDETADLVLATPDTFQPPEEVTDGYLRRRAIDDCLSALGSREAEVIRHRFGLIDGNDKTLEEVGQIFGVTRERIRQIESKALRLMRHPSRRLRELVNGKPEADDAAEQ
;
A
#
# COMPACT_ATOMS: atom_id res chain seq x y z
N MET A 1 39.14 -49.66 -26.57
CA MET A 1 39.33 -49.83 -28.02
C MET A 1 38.37 -48.88 -28.71
N GLU A 2 38.75 -48.38 -29.89
CA GLU A 2 37.95 -47.51 -30.75
C GLU A 2 36.67 -48.26 -31.22
N SER A 3 35.61 -47.68 -31.77
CA SER A 3 35.42 -46.39 -32.48
C SER A 3 33.91 -46.02 -32.51
N LEU A 4 33.49 -45.16 -33.46
CA LEU A 4 32.13 -44.66 -33.77
C LEU A 4 31.67 -43.50 -32.85
N GLY A 5 31.15 -42.37 -33.36
CA GLY A 5 31.02 -41.92 -34.75
C GLY A 5 29.75 -41.10 -34.99
N SER A 6 29.86 -39.99 -35.71
CA SER A 6 28.75 -39.22 -36.33
C SER A 6 27.71 -38.54 -35.42
N THR A 7 27.91 -37.24 -35.18
CA THR A 7 26.89 -36.20 -35.41
C THR A 7 27.59 -35.05 -36.15
N GLY A 8 26.95 -34.23 -36.99
CA GLY A 8 25.51 -34.10 -37.28
C GLY A 8 25.20 -32.64 -37.56
N THR A 9 25.70 -32.10 -38.67
CA THR A 9 25.68 -30.67 -38.98
C THR A 9 24.25 -30.15 -39.22
N ARG A 10 23.84 -29.09 -38.51
CA ARG A 10 22.88 -28.13 -39.07
C ARG A 10 23.10 -26.72 -38.51
N ALA A 11 23.37 -25.78 -39.40
CA ALA A 11 23.43 -24.35 -39.11
C ALA A 11 22.04 -23.72 -39.25
N GLY A 12 21.83 -22.55 -38.63
CA GLY A 12 20.72 -21.65 -38.99
C GLY A 12 20.00 -20.96 -37.82
N SER A 13 20.60 -19.93 -37.24
CA SER A 13 19.93 -18.61 -37.11
C SER A 13 20.95 -17.54 -36.70
N GLU A 14 21.24 -16.63 -37.62
CA GLU A 14 21.85 -15.34 -37.31
C GLU A 14 20.73 -14.29 -37.30
N ALA A 15 20.60 -13.52 -36.21
CA ALA A 15 20.08 -12.14 -36.19
C ALA A 15 19.91 -11.65 -34.74
N SER A 16 20.98 -11.12 -34.14
CA SER A 16 20.87 -10.19 -33.00
C SER A 16 22.11 -9.30 -32.97
N ALA A 17 21.89 -7.99 -33.07
CA ALA A 17 22.97 -7.03 -33.23
C ALA A 17 23.65 -6.69 -31.88
N GLY A 18 24.96 -6.50 -31.94
CA GLY A 18 25.57 -5.35 -31.26
C GLY A 18 25.68 -5.35 -29.73
N HIS A 19 25.89 -6.48 -29.06
CA HIS A 19 26.40 -6.47 -27.67
C HIS A 19 27.76 -7.17 -27.58
N LYS A 20 28.83 -6.40 -27.32
CA LYS A 20 30.16 -6.94 -26.99
C LYS A 20 30.05 -7.73 -25.68
N ARG A 21 30.05 -9.06 -25.77
CA ARG A 21 30.15 -9.94 -24.59
C ARG A 21 31.42 -9.60 -23.83
N GLN A 22 31.29 -9.00 -22.63
CA GLN A 22 32.42 -8.74 -21.75
C GLN A 22 33.11 -10.07 -21.40
N SER A 23 34.42 -10.16 -21.65
CA SER A 23 35.15 -11.41 -21.51
C SER A 23 35.46 -11.69 -20.03
N SER A 24 35.01 -12.84 -19.52
CA SER A 24 35.30 -13.24 -18.15
C SER A 24 36.72 -13.81 -18.03
N LEU A 25 37.48 -13.33 -17.04
CA LEU A 25 38.89 -13.67 -16.90
C LEU A 25 39.07 -15.13 -16.45
N LYS A 26 39.77 -15.94 -17.25
CA LYS A 26 39.87 -17.40 -17.05
C LYS A 26 40.56 -17.74 -15.71
N PRO A 27 40.08 -18.74 -14.93
CA PRO A 27 40.63 -19.06 -13.60
C PRO A 27 42.13 -19.35 -13.57
N LEU A 28 42.66 -20.06 -14.58
CA LEU A 28 44.10 -20.35 -14.70
C LEU A 28 44.94 -19.07 -14.91
N LEU A 29 44.41 -18.10 -15.64
CA LEU A 29 45.08 -16.82 -15.88
C LEU A 29 45.07 -15.93 -14.62
N ARG A 30 43.95 -15.94 -13.87
CA ARG A 30 43.87 -15.32 -12.53
C ARG A 30 44.93 -15.87 -11.58
N LEU A 31 45.13 -17.19 -11.57
CA LEU A 31 46.15 -17.83 -10.73
C LEU A 31 47.59 -17.49 -11.17
N ALA A 32 47.86 -17.45 -12.48
CA ALA A 32 49.17 -17.05 -13.00
C ALA A 32 49.54 -15.60 -12.63
N ALA A 33 48.59 -14.67 -12.77
CA ALA A 33 48.79 -13.26 -12.41
C ALA A 33 48.95 -13.04 -10.89
N LEU A 34 48.30 -13.84 -10.05
CA LEU A 34 48.50 -13.80 -8.60
C LEU A 34 49.86 -14.37 -8.17
N ARG A 35 50.35 -15.41 -8.85
CA ARG A 35 51.68 -16.01 -8.58
C ARG A 35 52.85 -15.21 -9.10
N GLY A 36 52.67 -14.47 -10.19
CA GLY A 36 53.75 -13.72 -10.85
C GLY A 36 54.30 -14.41 -12.11
N ASP A 37 53.61 -15.41 -12.66
CA ASP A 37 54.10 -16.26 -13.75
C ASP A 37 54.07 -15.53 -15.12
N ALA A 38 55.07 -14.67 -15.36
CA ALA A 38 55.15 -13.78 -16.52
C ALA A 38 55.03 -14.49 -17.87
N GLU A 39 55.71 -15.63 -18.07
CA GLU A 39 55.70 -16.36 -19.34
C GLU A 39 54.30 -16.84 -19.76
N HIS A 40 53.49 -17.28 -18.81
CA HIS A 40 52.14 -17.79 -19.08
C HIS A 40 51.16 -16.65 -19.41
N VAL A 41 51.31 -15.51 -18.74
CA VAL A 41 50.55 -14.29 -19.05
C VAL A 41 50.94 -13.74 -20.42
N LEU A 42 52.24 -13.62 -20.71
CA LEU A 42 52.73 -13.17 -22.02
C LEU A 42 52.24 -14.07 -23.17
N ARG A 43 52.30 -15.39 -23.00
CA ARG A 43 51.84 -16.34 -24.02
C ARG A 43 50.33 -16.27 -24.25
N TYR A 44 49.53 -15.89 -23.24
CA TYR A 44 48.11 -15.62 -23.40
C TYR A 44 47.85 -14.31 -24.17
N LEU A 45 48.60 -13.25 -23.87
CA LEU A 45 48.52 -11.96 -24.58
C LEU A 45 48.91 -12.10 -26.06
N GLN A 46 49.99 -12.83 -26.35
CA GLN A 46 50.44 -13.13 -27.73
C GLN A 46 49.42 -13.94 -28.55
N LEU A 47 48.51 -14.67 -27.89
CA LEU A 47 47.42 -15.40 -28.54
C LEU A 47 46.16 -14.55 -28.76
N GLY A 48 46.24 -13.22 -28.58
CA GLY A 48 45.11 -12.30 -28.72
C GLY A 48 44.15 -12.33 -27.52
N GLY A 49 44.67 -12.65 -26.33
CA GLY A 49 43.92 -12.60 -25.08
C GLY A 49 43.47 -11.18 -24.72
N ASP A 50 42.22 -11.04 -24.30
CA ASP A 50 41.63 -9.75 -23.93
C ASP A 50 42.25 -9.21 -22.63
N VAL A 51 42.84 -8.01 -22.70
CA VAL A 51 43.53 -7.34 -21.60
C VAL A 51 42.54 -6.75 -20.58
N GLU A 52 41.34 -6.39 -21.04
CA GLU A 52 40.30 -5.74 -20.23
C GLU A 52 39.38 -6.74 -19.51
N ALA A 53 39.59 -8.04 -19.73
CA ALA A 53 38.86 -9.12 -19.08
C ALA A 53 38.82 -8.94 -17.55
N ARG A 54 37.65 -9.14 -16.95
CA ARG A 54 37.42 -8.94 -15.50
C ARG A 54 37.18 -10.26 -14.78
N ASP A 55 37.72 -10.35 -13.57
CA ASP A 55 37.39 -11.38 -12.57
C ASP A 55 35.97 -11.16 -12.03
N GLN A 56 35.40 -12.15 -11.32
CA GLN A 56 34.07 -12.04 -10.67
C GLN A 56 33.96 -10.85 -9.70
N GLN A 57 35.09 -10.33 -9.23
CA GLN A 57 35.21 -9.15 -8.35
C GLN A 57 35.57 -7.86 -9.14
N GLY A 58 35.31 -7.81 -10.45
CA GLY A 58 35.50 -6.64 -11.31
C GLY A 58 36.96 -6.26 -11.64
N ARG A 59 37.95 -6.92 -11.03
CA ARG A 59 39.39 -6.61 -11.21
C ARG A 59 39.93 -7.13 -12.54
N THR A 60 40.72 -6.30 -13.21
CA THR A 60 41.48 -6.68 -14.41
C THR A 60 42.79 -7.40 -14.06
N LEU A 61 43.44 -7.99 -15.07
CA LEU A 61 44.72 -8.68 -14.95
C LEU A 61 45.82 -7.77 -14.35
N HIS A 62 45.87 -6.51 -14.76
CA HIS A 62 46.82 -5.51 -14.26
C HIS A 62 46.57 -5.19 -12.77
N MET A 63 45.30 -5.07 -12.34
CA MET A 63 44.96 -4.86 -10.93
C MET A 63 45.36 -6.05 -10.05
N LEU A 64 45.22 -7.29 -10.56
CA LEU A 64 45.65 -8.50 -9.85
C LEU A 64 47.16 -8.53 -9.65
N ALA A 65 47.95 -8.27 -10.71
CA ALA A 65 49.42 -8.21 -10.63
C ALA A 65 49.90 -7.07 -9.70
N ALA A 66 49.30 -5.88 -9.80
CA ALA A 66 49.60 -4.73 -8.95
C ALA A 66 49.28 -5.02 -7.46
N SER A 67 48.16 -5.69 -7.16
CA SER A 67 47.77 -6.06 -5.78
C SER A 67 48.75 -6.98 -5.06
N LYS A 68 49.64 -7.65 -5.81
CA LYS A 68 50.70 -8.52 -5.28
C LYS A 68 52.12 -7.94 -5.47
N GLY A 69 52.24 -6.73 -6.03
CA GLY A 69 53.52 -6.05 -6.20
C GLY A 69 54.38 -6.57 -7.35
N HIS A 70 53.80 -7.31 -8.32
CA HIS A 70 54.54 -7.89 -9.45
C HIS A 70 54.85 -6.85 -10.54
N LEU A 71 55.79 -5.93 -10.24
CA LEU A 71 56.12 -4.76 -11.07
C LEU A 71 56.52 -5.10 -12.51
N ASP A 72 57.30 -6.17 -12.71
CA ASP A 72 57.77 -6.56 -14.04
C ASP A 72 56.62 -7.08 -14.92
N LEU A 73 55.66 -7.80 -14.32
CA LEU A 73 54.41 -8.18 -14.99
C LEU A 73 53.55 -6.98 -15.35
N CYS A 74 53.43 -5.99 -14.47
CA CYS A 74 52.68 -4.76 -14.75
C CYS A 74 53.28 -3.99 -15.93
N ARG A 75 54.62 -3.87 -16.00
CA ARG A 75 55.33 -3.28 -17.15
C ARG A 75 55.02 -4.02 -18.45
N LEU A 76 55.19 -5.34 -18.46
CA LEU A 76 54.94 -6.18 -19.64
C LEU A 76 53.48 -6.11 -20.13
N ILE A 77 52.50 -6.06 -19.22
CA ILE A 77 51.08 -5.87 -19.56
C ILE A 77 50.87 -4.47 -20.15
N SER A 78 51.49 -3.44 -19.60
CA SER A 78 51.39 -2.06 -20.11
C SER A 78 52.05 -1.88 -21.47
N GLU A 79 53.19 -2.52 -21.71
CA GLU A 79 53.90 -2.49 -23.00
C GLU A 79 53.06 -3.14 -24.11
N HIS A 80 52.49 -4.32 -23.87
CA HIS A 80 51.60 -4.97 -24.84
C HIS A 80 50.26 -4.22 -25.02
N ALA A 81 49.71 -3.58 -23.99
CA ALA A 81 48.50 -2.76 -24.14
C ALA A 81 48.74 -1.57 -25.10
N LEU A 82 49.90 -0.92 -25.01
CA LEU A 82 50.31 0.16 -25.91
C LEU A 82 50.57 -0.36 -27.34
N GLU A 83 51.15 -1.55 -27.48
CA GLU A 83 51.38 -2.19 -28.78
C GLU A 83 50.06 -2.56 -29.49
N VAL A 84 49.08 -3.09 -28.76
CA VAL A 84 47.72 -3.36 -29.27
C VAL A 84 47.01 -2.08 -29.70
N GLN A 85 47.11 -0.99 -28.92
CA GLN A 85 46.57 0.31 -29.32
C GLN A 85 47.23 0.84 -30.60
N ARG A 86 48.55 0.67 -30.76
CA ARG A 86 49.28 1.09 -31.95
C ARG A 86 48.86 0.32 -33.20
N LEU A 87 48.70 -1.01 -33.08
CA LEU A 87 48.18 -1.87 -34.15
C LEU A 87 46.70 -1.61 -34.48
N ALA A 88 45.91 -1.09 -33.53
CA ALA A 88 44.54 -0.67 -33.77
C ALA A 88 44.48 0.65 -34.57
N VAL A 89 45.40 1.58 -34.33
CA VAL A 89 45.53 2.82 -35.12
C VAL A 89 45.99 2.52 -36.55
N GLU A 90 47.01 1.68 -36.74
CA GLU A 90 47.46 1.29 -38.10
C GLU A 90 46.34 0.60 -38.92
N LYS A 91 45.49 -0.21 -38.27
CA LYS A 91 44.29 -0.79 -38.92
C LYS A 91 43.16 0.21 -39.18
N ALA A 92 43.07 1.30 -38.41
CA ALA A 92 42.13 2.39 -38.68
C ALA A 92 42.58 3.18 -39.93
N ASP A 93 43.89 3.43 -40.07
CA ASP A 93 44.45 4.06 -41.25
C ASP A 93 44.24 3.19 -42.51
N ASP A 94 44.54 1.88 -42.46
CA ASP A 94 44.31 0.95 -43.58
C ASP A 94 42.82 0.83 -43.99
N SER A 95 41.88 0.96 -43.04
CA SER A 95 40.44 0.90 -43.35
C SER A 95 39.86 2.23 -43.84
N SER A 96 40.50 3.36 -43.53
CA SER A 96 40.14 4.67 -44.10
C SER A 96 40.40 4.75 -45.61
N VAL A 97 41.46 4.10 -46.10
CA VAL A 97 41.84 4.09 -47.53
C VAL A 97 40.89 3.25 -48.40
N ALA A 98 40.11 2.34 -47.80
CA ALA A 98 39.17 1.47 -48.52
C ALA A 98 37.74 2.03 -48.64
N LEU A 99 37.39 3.08 -47.88
CA LEU A 99 36.03 3.63 -47.80
C LEU A 99 35.79 4.88 -48.67
N ASP A 100 36.86 5.53 -49.15
CA ASP A 100 36.78 6.74 -49.98
C ASP A 100 36.44 6.47 -51.47
N GLY A 101 36.18 5.19 -51.82
CA GLY A 101 35.98 4.73 -53.20
C GLY A 101 34.53 4.45 -53.64
N LEU A 102 33.52 4.70 -52.78
CA LEU A 102 32.16 4.17 -53.00
C LEU A 102 31.01 5.19 -52.98
N TRP A 103 31.27 6.48 -52.70
CA TRP A 103 30.23 7.51 -52.57
C TRP A 103 30.53 8.75 -53.43
N SER A 104 30.74 8.56 -54.75
CA SER A 104 30.96 9.65 -55.72
C SER A 104 30.46 9.32 -57.12
N ASN A 105 29.15 9.03 -57.21
CA ASN A 105 28.24 9.09 -58.36
C ASN A 105 26.87 8.62 -57.78
N GLU A 106 25.70 9.19 -58.07
CA GLU A 106 25.28 9.92 -59.27
C GLU A 106 24.45 11.18 -58.94
N ARG A 107 24.50 12.18 -59.82
CA ARG A 107 23.51 13.25 -59.93
C ARG A 107 23.16 13.47 -61.41
N ASN A 108 21.86 13.65 -61.67
CA ASN A 108 21.21 14.26 -62.84
C ASN A 108 20.70 13.37 -64.00
N GLY A 109 19.42 13.61 -64.33
CA GLY A 109 18.77 13.34 -65.63
C GLY A 109 17.77 12.18 -65.61
N GLU A 110 16.53 12.27 -66.11
CA GLU A 110 15.71 13.37 -66.68
C GLU A 110 14.23 13.00 -66.38
N ALA A 111 13.38 13.91 -65.85
CA ALA A 111 12.37 14.73 -66.56
C ALA A 111 10.94 14.13 -66.63
N GLU A 112 9.96 15.00 -66.33
CA GLU A 112 8.51 14.90 -66.59
C GLU A 112 7.73 13.80 -65.81
N GLU A 113 6.53 14.04 -65.26
CA GLU A 113 5.49 15.03 -65.63
C GLU A 113 4.69 15.58 -64.43
N SER A 114 4.30 16.87 -64.50
CA SER A 114 3.12 17.54 -63.88
C SER A 114 2.68 17.18 -62.42
N SER A 115 2.93 18.04 -61.41
CA SER A 115 2.10 19.21 -60.97
C SER A 115 0.83 18.85 -60.16
N GLN A 116 0.32 19.55 -59.14
CA GLN A 116 0.41 20.94 -58.62
C GLN A 116 -0.27 20.93 -57.20
N THR A 117 -0.03 21.75 -56.14
CA THR A 117 0.90 22.87 -55.86
C THR A 117 0.93 23.25 -54.34
N ARG A 118 2.01 23.93 -53.90
CA ARG A 118 2.11 25.14 -53.01
C ARG A 118 0.97 25.54 -52.03
N ALA A 119 1.21 26.19 -50.87
CA ALA A 119 2.45 26.62 -50.15
C ALA A 119 2.09 27.35 -48.81
N THR A 120 3.11 27.98 -48.20
CA THR A 120 3.18 28.96 -47.07
C THR A 120 3.39 28.33 -45.69
N ASP A 121 4.58 28.47 -45.08
CA ASP A 121 5.11 29.60 -44.25
C ASP A 121 4.65 29.44 -42.78
N SER A 122 5.41 29.59 -41.70
CA SER A 122 6.79 30.09 -41.47
C SER A 122 7.30 29.69 -40.06
N THR A 123 8.62 29.47 -39.89
CA THR A 123 9.44 29.63 -38.64
C THR A 123 8.95 29.11 -37.26
N GLN A 124 9.70 28.18 -36.64
CA GLN A 124 10.49 28.36 -35.39
C GLN A 124 11.24 27.06 -34.96
N ASN A 125 12.16 27.16 -33.98
CA ASN A 125 13.15 26.13 -33.61
C ASN A 125 12.59 24.97 -32.75
N PRO A 126 13.17 23.75 -32.81
CA PRO A 126 12.81 22.61 -31.95
C PRO A 126 13.79 22.34 -30.80
N SER A 127 13.27 21.89 -29.64
CA SER A 127 13.91 20.99 -28.63
C SER A 127 13.13 21.03 -27.30
N PRO A 128 13.11 19.96 -26.48
CA PRO A 128 13.33 18.54 -26.79
C PRO A 128 12.18 17.62 -26.32
N ASP A 129 12.16 16.39 -26.83
CA ASP A 129 11.13 15.38 -26.56
C ASP A 129 11.30 14.70 -25.18
N GLY A 130 10.19 14.26 -24.59
CA GLY A 130 10.20 13.59 -23.28
C GLY A 130 8.84 13.18 -22.70
N ALA A 131 7.77 13.11 -23.50
CA ALA A 131 6.41 12.86 -23.02
C ALA A 131 5.58 11.92 -23.93
N GLU A 132 6.23 11.10 -24.77
CA GLU A 132 5.54 10.39 -25.87
C GLU A 132 4.66 9.20 -25.43
N PHE A 133 4.82 8.64 -24.22
CA PHE A 133 4.19 7.34 -23.89
C PHE A 133 2.76 7.41 -23.34
N GLU A 134 2.29 8.54 -22.81
CA GLU A 134 0.88 8.71 -22.37
C GLU A 134 0.06 9.55 -23.37
N SER A 135 0.71 10.34 -24.23
CA SER A 135 0.01 11.09 -25.28
C SER A 135 -0.53 10.20 -26.41
N GLU A 136 0.17 9.13 -26.82
CA GLU A 136 -0.23 8.34 -28.00
C GLU A 136 -1.60 7.66 -27.86
N PHE A 137 -2.01 7.26 -26.65
CA PHE A 137 -3.28 6.56 -26.42
C PHE A 137 -4.51 7.47 -26.57
N PHE A 138 -4.38 8.76 -26.25
CA PHE A 138 -5.45 9.75 -26.40
C PHE A 138 -5.30 10.64 -27.65
N ALA A 139 -4.09 10.79 -28.21
CA ALA A 139 -3.86 11.58 -29.43
C ALA A 139 -4.42 10.92 -30.71
N THR A 140 -4.79 9.64 -30.67
CA THR A 140 -5.50 8.95 -31.76
C THR A 140 -7.03 9.07 -31.67
N TRP A 141 -7.58 9.68 -30.63
CA TRP A 141 -9.01 9.99 -30.53
C TRP A 141 -9.35 11.27 -31.30
N GLU A 142 -9.65 11.12 -32.59
CA GLU A 142 -10.35 12.17 -33.35
C GLU A 142 -11.79 12.30 -32.84
N GLU A 143 -12.24 13.53 -32.57
CA GLU A 143 -13.65 13.82 -32.25
C GLU A 143 -14.51 13.39 -33.46
N GLU A 144 -15.46 12.46 -33.25
CA GLU A 144 -16.35 11.99 -34.32
C GLU A 144 -17.18 13.16 -34.89
N VAL A 145 -16.71 13.73 -36.00
CA VAL A 145 -17.45 14.73 -36.75
C VAL A 145 -18.79 14.11 -37.16
N ALA A 146 -19.88 14.64 -36.62
CA ALA A 146 -21.23 14.13 -36.85
C ALA A 146 -21.53 14.03 -38.35
N THR A 147 -21.49 12.82 -38.89
CA THR A 147 -21.75 12.58 -40.31
C THR A 147 -23.22 12.83 -40.60
N GLU A 148 -23.51 13.72 -41.56
CA GLU A 148 -24.87 13.90 -42.03
C GLU A 148 -25.40 12.57 -42.58
N ALA A 149 -26.60 12.17 -42.15
CA ALA A 149 -27.17 10.89 -42.51
C ALA A 149 -27.26 10.75 -44.05
N PRO A 150 -26.75 9.66 -44.65
CA PRO A 150 -26.79 9.49 -46.10
C PRO A 150 -28.23 9.47 -46.61
N LEU A 151 -28.44 10.06 -47.78
CA LEU A 151 -29.73 10.09 -48.47
C LEU A 151 -30.34 8.68 -48.56
N GLU A 152 -31.65 8.56 -48.28
CA GLU A 152 -32.30 7.28 -47.98
C GLU A 152 -32.32 6.28 -49.16
N ASP A 153 -31.25 5.50 -49.32
CA ASP A 153 -31.20 4.42 -50.30
C ASP A 153 -32.06 3.22 -49.85
N PRO A 154 -33.09 2.81 -50.62
CA PRO A 154 -34.00 1.74 -50.23
C PRO A 154 -33.34 0.35 -50.21
N SER A 155 -32.23 0.18 -50.94
CA SER A 155 -31.39 -1.02 -50.92
C SER A 155 -30.68 -1.20 -49.57
N LEU A 156 -30.07 -0.15 -49.02
CA LEU A 156 -29.41 -0.17 -47.72
C LEU A 156 -30.39 -0.45 -46.58
N ARG A 157 -31.63 0.04 -46.65
CA ARG A 157 -32.67 -0.33 -45.68
C ARG A 157 -32.99 -1.83 -45.66
N SER A 158 -32.90 -2.52 -46.80
CA SER A 158 -33.14 -3.96 -46.83
C SER A 158 -31.96 -4.76 -46.27
N THR A 159 -30.72 -4.36 -46.56
CA THR A 159 -29.52 -5.01 -46.00
C THR A 159 -29.40 -4.75 -44.50
N ILE A 160 -29.63 -3.52 -44.02
CA ILE A 160 -29.65 -3.18 -42.59
C ILE A 160 -30.73 -3.99 -41.86
N LYS A 161 -31.92 -4.17 -42.44
CA LYS A 161 -32.95 -5.04 -41.84
C LYS A 161 -32.48 -6.48 -41.71
N ILE A 162 -31.86 -7.05 -42.74
CA ILE A 162 -31.35 -8.43 -42.71
C ILE A 162 -30.24 -8.56 -41.65
N VAL A 163 -29.29 -7.63 -41.61
CA VAL A 163 -28.21 -7.60 -40.62
C VAL A 163 -28.77 -7.45 -39.20
N GLN A 164 -29.73 -6.55 -38.97
CA GLN A 164 -30.39 -6.38 -37.68
C GLN A 164 -31.17 -7.64 -37.27
N GLU A 165 -31.80 -8.33 -38.23
CA GLU A 165 -32.48 -9.61 -37.96
C GLU A 165 -31.48 -10.70 -37.54
N VAL A 166 -30.28 -10.73 -38.13
CA VAL A 166 -29.19 -11.64 -37.76
C VAL A 166 -28.63 -11.29 -36.37
N ILE A 167 -28.33 -10.01 -36.10
CA ILE A 167 -27.86 -9.53 -34.79
C ILE A 167 -28.90 -9.85 -33.70
N SER A 168 -30.19 -9.60 -33.95
CA SER A 168 -31.27 -9.89 -32.99
C SER A 168 -31.48 -11.40 -32.71
N LYS A 169 -30.98 -12.27 -33.57
CA LYS A 169 -31.01 -13.74 -33.40
C LYS A 169 -29.70 -14.29 -32.85
N HIS A 170 -28.66 -13.46 -32.73
CA HIS A 170 -27.39 -13.86 -32.14
C HIS A 170 -27.51 -13.84 -30.62
N VAL A 171 -27.59 -15.03 -30.03
CA VAL A 171 -27.45 -15.20 -28.59
C VAL A 171 -25.98 -14.96 -28.26
N ILE A 172 -25.71 -13.95 -27.43
CA ILE A 172 -24.37 -13.69 -26.89
C ILE A 172 -23.96 -14.93 -26.08
N VAL A 173 -22.96 -15.66 -26.56
CA VAL A 173 -22.25 -16.65 -25.76
C VAL A 173 -21.10 -15.91 -25.12
N ASP A 174 -21.31 -15.52 -23.86
CA ASP A 174 -20.31 -14.85 -23.04
C ASP A 174 -19.19 -15.84 -22.71
N ASN A 175 -18.00 -15.59 -23.25
CA ASN A 175 -16.81 -16.43 -23.16
C ASN A 175 -15.64 -15.67 -22.51
N ASP A 176 -15.89 -14.55 -21.84
CA ASP A 176 -14.84 -13.76 -21.18
C ASP A 176 -14.18 -14.58 -20.06
N GLU A 177 -12.95 -15.04 -20.30
CA GLU A 177 -12.20 -15.93 -19.41
C GLU A 177 -11.93 -15.28 -18.03
N ASP A 178 -11.89 -13.95 -17.96
CA ASP A 178 -11.64 -13.15 -16.75
C ASP A 178 -12.63 -13.45 -15.61
N TRP A 179 -13.89 -13.79 -15.91
CA TRP A 179 -14.88 -14.14 -14.87
C TRP A 179 -14.75 -15.59 -14.37
N ASN A 180 -14.13 -16.47 -15.16
CA ASN A 180 -13.76 -17.82 -14.74
C ASN A 180 -12.49 -17.81 -13.88
N ASP A 181 -11.56 -16.86 -14.08
CA ASP A 181 -10.39 -16.72 -13.20
C ASP A 181 -10.77 -16.30 -11.79
N LEU A 182 -11.84 -15.50 -11.62
CA LEU A 182 -12.47 -15.29 -10.32
C LEU A 182 -13.03 -16.58 -9.68
N ALA A 183 -13.41 -17.59 -10.48
CA ALA A 183 -13.82 -18.90 -9.99
C ALA A 183 -12.64 -19.88 -9.75
N LYS A 184 -11.44 -19.57 -10.26
CA LYS A 184 -10.18 -20.23 -9.87
C LYS A 184 -9.57 -19.62 -8.60
N LEU A 185 -9.76 -18.30 -8.39
CA LEU A 185 -9.24 -17.53 -7.24
C LEU A 185 -10.16 -17.59 -6.02
N LEU A 186 -11.48 -17.64 -6.21
CA LEU A 186 -12.35 -18.26 -5.23
C LEU A 186 -11.89 -19.72 -5.12
N PRO A 187 -11.44 -20.20 -3.96
CA PRO A 187 -10.94 -21.55 -3.87
C PRO A 187 -12.03 -22.52 -4.28
N SER A 188 -11.74 -23.28 -5.34
CA SER A 188 -12.34 -24.58 -5.58
C SER A 188 -11.87 -25.51 -4.47
N HIS A 189 -12.39 -25.28 -3.26
CA HIS A 189 -12.47 -26.31 -2.24
C HIS A 189 -13.43 -27.38 -2.80
N ALA A 190 -12.92 -28.18 -3.73
CA ALA A 190 -13.26 -29.59 -3.71
C ALA A 190 -13.01 -30.01 -2.26
N GLU A 191 -14.08 -30.43 -1.60
CA GLU A 191 -14.06 -30.84 -0.21
C GLU A 191 -13.20 -32.11 -0.15
N ILE A 192 -11.88 -31.94 -0.05
CA ILE A 192 -10.98 -32.96 0.48
C ILE A 192 -11.44 -33.11 1.93
N SER A 193 -12.46 -33.93 2.11
CA SER A 193 -12.88 -34.41 3.40
C SER A 193 -11.73 -35.26 3.87
N LEU A 194 -10.76 -34.65 4.58
CA LEU A 194 -9.52 -35.32 4.91
C LEU A 194 -9.75 -36.61 5.70
N VAL A 195 -10.88 -36.70 6.41
CA VAL A 195 -11.33 -37.94 7.03
C VAL A 195 -11.84 -38.98 6.02
N GLN A 196 -12.46 -38.65 4.89
CA GLN A 196 -12.76 -39.65 3.84
C GLN A 196 -11.50 -40.26 3.24
N GLU A 197 -10.42 -39.48 3.09
CA GLU A 197 -9.15 -39.96 2.53
C GLU A 197 -8.27 -40.63 3.61
N LEU A 198 -8.25 -40.11 4.84
CA LEU A 198 -7.66 -40.80 6.00
C LEU A 198 -8.36 -42.13 6.29
N ASN A 199 -9.66 -42.29 5.98
CA ASN A 199 -10.40 -43.56 6.06
C ASN A 199 -9.97 -44.61 5.01
N HIS A 200 -9.04 -44.30 4.08
CA HIS A 200 -8.40 -45.36 3.30
C HIS A 200 -7.55 -46.27 4.20
N SER A 201 -7.63 -47.58 3.98
CA SER A 201 -7.08 -48.57 4.92
C SER A 201 -5.55 -48.55 5.10
N SER A 202 -4.81 -47.87 4.22
CA SER A 202 -3.36 -47.65 4.36
C SER A 202 -3.06 -46.42 5.22
N THR A 203 -3.65 -45.27 4.87
CA THR A 203 -3.47 -43.99 5.56
C THR A 203 -4.04 -44.01 6.98
N HIS A 204 -5.18 -44.66 7.21
CA HIS A 204 -5.78 -44.84 8.53
C HIS A 204 -4.81 -45.55 9.48
N GLY A 205 -4.26 -46.69 9.05
CA GLY A 205 -3.33 -47.47 9.88
C GLY A 205 -1.96 -46.80 10.10
N LEU A 206 -1.53 -45.91 9.20
CA LEU A 206 -0.36 -45.06 9.44
C LEU A 206 -0.68 -43.95 10.45
N PHE A 207 -1.86 -43.34 10.37
CA PHE A 207 -2.33 -42.33 11.31
C PHE A 207 -2.53 -42.92 12.72
N GLU A 208 -3.18 -44.09 12.86
CA GLU A 208 -3.31 -44.82 14.12
C GLU A 208 -1.93 -45.13 14.73
N ALA A 209 -0.99 -45.64 13.92
CA ALA A 209 0.37 -45.96 14.38
C ALA A 209 1.13 -44.70 14.82
N LEU A 210 0.90 -43.56 14.17
CA LEU A 210 1.48 -42.26 14.54
C LEU A 210 0.89 -41.73 15.85
N VAL A 211 -0.44 -41.73 15.99
CA VAL A 211 -1.13 -41.30 17.22
C VAL A 211 -0.74 -42.18 18.41
N HIS A 212 -0.70 -43.51 18.23
CA HIS A 212 -0.25 -44.43 19.27
C HIS A 212 1.22 -44.17 19.67
N ARG A 213 2.11 -43.85 18.71
CA ARG A 213 3.49 -43.45 19.05
C ARG A 213 3.50 -42.16 19.85
N ALA A 214 2.83 -41.12 19.35
CA ALA A 214 2.75 -39.81 20.00
C ALA A 214 2.25 -39.90 21.45
N GLN A 215 1.23 -40.72 21.71
CA GLN A 215 0.69 -40.97 23.06
C GLN A 215 1.64 -41.76 23.98
N MET A 216 2.40 -42.72 23.45
CA MET A 216 3.25 -43.62 24.25
C MET A 216 4.66 -43.08 24.50
N GLU A 217 5.24 -42.41 23.50
CA GLU A 217 6.63 -41.95 23.49
C GLU A 217 6.71 -40.42 23.74
N GLY A 218 5.61 -39.68 23.55
CA GLY A 218 5.55 -38.21 23.75
C GLY A 218 6.20 -37.39 22.64
N ASN A 219 6.61 -38.05 21.56
CA ASN A 219 7.41 -37.51 20.48
C ASN A 219 6.88 -37.98 19.11
N PHE A 220 7.33 -37.34 18.03
CA PHE A 220 7.08 -37.82 16.66
C PHE A 220 8.16 -37.34 15.68
N ASN A 221 8.35 -38.09 14.59
CA ASN A 221 9.22 -37.70 13.49
C ASN A 221 8.45 -36.81 12.49
N PRO A 222 8.91 -35.60 12.15
CA PRO A 222 8.23 -34.75 11.16
C PRO A 222 8.12 -35.41 9.77
N LEU A 223 9.05 -36.29 9.40
CA LEU A 223 8.99 -37.04 8.13
C LEU A 223 7.82 -38.02 8.07
N ASP A 224 7.34 -38.53 9.20
CA ASP A 224 6.16 -39.41 9.21
C ASP A 224 4.89 -38.62 8.85
N LEU A 225 4.81 -37.32 9.19
CA LEU A 225 3.74 -36.43 8.72
C LEU A 225 3.83 -36.18 7.21
N GLU A 226 5.05 -35.99 6.67
CA GLU A 226 5.24 -35.89 5.22
C GLU A 226 4.78 -37.15 4.50
N VAL A 227 5.10 -38.34 5.01
CA VAL A 227 4.69 -39.63 4.41
C VAL A 227 3.16 -39.73 4.35
N ILE A 228 2.46 -39.46 5.45
CA ILE A 228 0.98 -39.48 5.47
C ILE A 228 0.41 -38.42 4.50
N SER A 229 0.95 -37.20 4.46
CA SER A 229 0.48 -36.17 3.52
C SER A 229 0.69 -36.54 2.04
N ARG A 230 1.74 -37.30 1.71
CA ARG A 230 2.04 -37.74 0.34
C ARG A 230 1.21 -38.93 -0.13
N GLU A 231 0.65 -39.73 0.79
CA GLU A 231 -0.29 -40.81 0.44
C GLU A 231 -1.72 -40.29 0.16
N ILE A 232 -2.02 -39.05 0.53
CA ILE A 232 -3.32 -38.40 0.36
C ILE A 232 -3.35 -37.66 -1.00
N GLU A 233 -4.11 -38.22 -1.96
CA GLU A 233 -4.19 -37.70 -3.34
C GLU A 233 -4.96 -36.37 -3.42
N GLY A 234 -4.28 -35.24 -3.21
CA GLY A 234 -4.86 -33.91 -3.42
C GLY A 234 -4.23 -32.76 -2.64
N ASP A 235 -3.29 -33.03 -1.72
CA ASP A 235 -2.64 -31.97 -0.93
C ASP A 235 -1.57 -31.20 -1.74
N GLU A 236 -2.03 -30.36 -2.67
CA GLU A 236 -1.15 -29.43 -3.42
C GLU A 236 -0.61 -28.28 -2.56
N ARG A 237 -1.08 -28.11 -1.31
CA ARG A 237 -0.82 -26.92 -0.48
C ARG A 237 -0.08 -27.19 0.84
N GLY A 238 0.06 -28.44 1.26
CA GLY A 238 0.55 -28.81 2.59
C GLY A 238 -0.48 -28.55 3.69
N ASP A 239 -1.76 -28.40 3.33
CA ASP A 239 -2.84 -28.09 4.28
C ASP A 239 -3.06 -29.26 5.25
N VAL A 240 -2.80 -30.49 4.81
CA VAL A 240 -2.92 -31.72 5.61
C VAL A 240 -1.78 -31.83 6.60
N LEU A 241 -0.54 -31.63 6.12
CA LEU A 241 0.63 -31.61 6.98
C LEU A 241 0.46 -30.58 8.11
N ARG A 242 0.00 -29.36 7.79
CA ARG A 242 -0.27 -28.33 8.80
C ARG A 242 -1.32 -28.76 9.83
N GLN A 243 -2.42 -29.38 9.40
CA GLN A 243 -3.45 -29.88 10.32
C GLN A 243 -2.91 -31.01 11.21
N LEU A 244 -2.18 -31.98 10.66
CA LEU A 244 -1.55 -33.05 11.43
C LEU A 244 -0.50 -32.52 12.43
N THR A 245 0.28 -31.49 12.06
CA THR A 245 1.19 -30.82 13.01
C THR A 245 0.41 -30.16 14.16
N VAL A 246 -0.72 -29.53 13.89
CA VAL A 246 -1.61 -28.98 14.92
C VAL A 246 -2.19 -30.09 15.81
N LEU A 247 -2.57 -31.25 15.26
CA LEU A 247 -2.96 -32.41 16.08
C LEU A 247 -1.87 -32.85 17.05
N MET A 248 -0.64 -33.01 16.56
CA MET A 248 0.46 -33.47 17.42
C MET A 248 0.69 -32.49 18.57
N GLY A 249 0.58 -31.17 18.30
CA GLY A 249 0.58 -30.15 19.34
C GLY A 249 -0.62 -30.20 20.31
N GLN A 250 -1.79 -30.73 19.92
CA GLN A 250 -2.92 -30.97 20.85
C GLN A 250 -2.75 -32.25 21.67
N ILE A 251 -1.94 -33.21 21.21
CA ILE A 251 -1.58 -34.44 21.92
C ILE A 251 -0.38 -34.19 22.88
N ASP A 252 0.10 -32.94 22.97
CA ASP A 252 1.35 -32.53 23.66
C ASP A 252 2.60 -33.27 23.14
N ALA A 253 2.56 -33.78 21.91
CA ALA A 253 3.67 -34.49 21.29
C ALA A 253 4.69 -33.51 20.68
N VAL A 254 5.97 -33.70 21.03
CA VAL A 254 7.07 -32.82 20.60
C VAL A 254 7.71 -33.36 19.31
N PRO A 255 7.94 -32.53 18.27
CA PRO A 255 8.73 -32.97 17.12
C PRO A 255 10.18 -33.23 17.57
N GLU A 256 10.75 -34.37 17.21
CA GLU A 256 12.18 -34.62 17.47
C GLU A 256 13.07 -33.84 16.49
N ASP A 257 14.19 -33.33 17.00
CA ASP A 257 15.27 -32.77 16.20
C ASP A 257 15.95 -33.88 15.38
N ASP A 258 16.42 -33.58 14.16
CA ASP A 258 16.92 -34.52 13.14
C ASP A 258 18.09 -35.45 13.57
N ASP A 259 18.64 -35.29 14.78
CA ASP A 259 19.83 -35.99 15.28
C ASP A 259 19.54 -37.36 15.94
N GLU A 260 18.30 -37.66 16.38
CA GLU A 260 17.91 -38.98 16.93
C GLU A 260 17.06 -39.80 15.95
N TRP A 261 17.56 -40.97 15.55
CA TRP A 261 16.97 -41.77 14.46
C TRP A 261 15.79 -42.64 14.95
N LEU A 262 14.58 -42.07 14.93
CA LEU A 262 13.35 -42.84 15.12
C LEU A 262 13.19 -43.90 14.01
N PRO A 263 12.76 -45.15 14.36
CA PRO A 263 12.43 -46.15 13.36
C PRO A 263 11.19 -45.72 12.57
N PRO A 264 11.14 -45.92 11.24
CA PRO A 264 10.01 -45.49 10.42
C PRO A 264 8.71 -46.14 10.87
N LEU A 265 7.56 -45.48 10.65
CA LEU A 265 6.26 -46.08 10.90
C LEU A 265 6.11 -47.41 10.15
N HIS A 266 5.66 -48.43 10.86
CA HIS A 266 5.29 -49.72 10.29
C HIS A 266 3.83 -50.00 10.66
N LEU A 267 3.03 -50.37 9.66
CA LEU A 267 1.71 -50.98 9.84
C LEU A 267 1.87 -52.33 10.58
N LYS A 268 1.95 -52.29 11.92
CA LYS A 268 1.99 -53.48 12.77
C LYS A 268 0.58 -53.99 12.99
N GLN A 269 0.36 -55.27 12.70
CA GLN A 269 -0.92 -55.96 12.92
C GLN A 269 -1.22 -56.25 14.41
N GLU A 270 -0.29 -55.93 15.31
CA GLU A 270 -0.35 -56.26 16.75
C GLU A 270 0.31 -55.14 17.60
N SER A 271 -0.42 -54.04 17.80
CA SER A 271 -0.34 -53.21 19.01
C SER A 271 -1.68 -53.28 19.71
N GLU A 272 -1.74 -53.01 21.02
CA GLU A 272 -3.03 -52.68 21.63
C GLU A 272 -3.55 -51.43 20.90
N PRO A 273 -4.78 -51.43 20.34
CA PRO A 273 -5.28 -50.23 19.70
C PRO A 273 -5.30 -49.10 20.74
N ALA A 274 -4.82 -47.92 20.35
CA ALA A 274 -5.22 -46.69 21.04
C ALA A 274 -6.75 -46.71 21.12
N SER A 275 -7.36 -46.34 22.24
CA SER A 275 -8.76 -46.66 22.42
C SER A 275 -9.58 -46.04 21.28
N ASP A 276 -10.46 -46.82 20.64
CA ASP A 276 -11.20 -46.36 19.44
C ASP A 276 -11.94 -45.02 19.69
N SER A 277 -12.20 -44.69 20.96
CA SER A 277 -12.70 -43.39 21.42
C SER A 277 -11.71 -42.24 21.17
N ASP A 278 -10.45 -42.39 21.54
CA ASP A 278 -9.43 -41.33 21.46
C ASP A 278 -9.10 -41.00 19.98
N VAL A 279 -8.98 -42.03 19.14
CA VAL A 279 -8.79 -41.87 17.70
C VAL A 279 -10.03 -41.22 17.08
N GLY A 280 -11.24 -41.68 17.44
CA GLY A 280 -12.50 -41.10 16.95
C GLY A 280 -12.75 -39.65 17.40
N GLU A 281 -12.22 -39.23 18.56
CA GLU A 281 -12.24 -37.83 19.01
C GLU A 281 -11.25 -36.97 18.21
N LEU A 282 -10.03 -37.47 17.94
CA LEU A 282 -9.04 -36.80 17.09
C LEU A 282 -9.51 -36.68 15.63
N GLU A 283 -10.19 -37.68 15.10
CA GLU A 283 -10.81 -37.62 13.76
C GLU A 283 -11.95 -36.60 13.68
N GLN A 284 -12.76 -36.45 14.74
CA GLN A 284 -13.79 -35.40 14.80
C GLN A 284 -13.15 -34.01 14.86
N PHE A 285 -12.08 -33.85 15.64
CA PHE A 285 -11.33 -32.60 15.68
C PHE A 285 -10.66 -32.28 14.33
N MET A 286 -10.19 -33.29 13.58
CA MET A 286 -9.75 -33.12 12.19
C MET A 286 -10.90 -32.72 11.25
N GLN A 287 -12.11 -33.27 11.41
CA GLN A 287 -13.28 -32.82 10.64
C GLN A 287 -13.58 -31.35 10.90
N ASP A 288 -13.53 -30.92 12.16
CA ASP A 288 -13.76 -29.53 12.54
C ASP A 288 -12.67 -28.59 12.00
N LEU A 289 -11.38 -28.99 12.05
CA LEU A 289 -10.28 -28.25 11.41
C LEU A 289 -10.43 -28.19 9.88
N ALA A 290 -10.64 -29.32 9.22
CA ALA A 290 -10.77 -29.44 7.77
C ALA A 290 -12.04 -28.75 7.23
N SER A 291 -13.09 -28.61 8.04
CA SER A 291 -14.32 -27.88 7.68
C SER A 291 -14.08 -26.40 7.40
N MET A 292 -12.93 -25.85 7.84
CA MET A 292 -12.56 -24.43 7.75
C MET A 292 -13.63 -23.48 8.31
N THR A 293 -14.55 -23.97 9.15
CA THR A 293 -15.57 -23.16 9.83
C THR A 293 -14.96 -22.11 10.77
N ASN A 294 -13.70 -22.34 11.19
CA ASN A 294 -12.92 -21.41 11.99
C ASN A 294 -12.25 -20.28 11.17
N ASP A 295 -12.14 -20.39 9.84
CA ASP A 295 -11.66 -19.27 9.00
C ASP A 295 -12.85 -18.37 8.61
N PRO A 296 -12.90 -17.10 9.06
CA PRO A 296 -13.98 -16.19 8.69
C PRO A 296 -14.10 -16.00 7.16
N TYR A 297 -13.03 -16.20 6.38
CA TYR A 297 -13.06 -16.11 4.91
C TYR A 297 -14.01 -17.13 4.29
N PHE A 298 -14.12 -18.34 4.85
CA PHE A 298 -15.01 -19.38 4.33
C PHE A 298 -16.48 -18.93 4.29
N HIS A 299 -16.93 -18.15 5.28
CA HIS A 299 -18.27 -17.59 5.29
C HIS A 299 -18.51 -16.60 4.12
N PHE A 300 -17.53 -15.76 3.79
CA PHE A 300 -17.64 -14.83 2.66
C PHE A 300 -17.57 -15.55 1.32
N ALA A 301 -16.67 -16.53 1.17
CA ALA A 301 -16.60 -17.38 -0.02
C ALA A 301 -17.93 -18.12 -0.26
N LYS A 302 -18.53 -18.69 0.79
CA LYS A 302 -19.84 -19.38 0.72
C LYS A 302 -20.99 -18.44 0.33
N ILE A 303 -21.03 -17.21 0.85
CA ILE A 303 -22.02 -16.20 0.44
C ILE A 303 -21.80 -15.82 -1.03
N ALA A 304 -20.55 -15.57 -1.44
CA ALA A 304 -20.19 -15.20 -2.80
C ALA A 304 -20.55 -16.30 -3.82
N GLN A 305 -20.29 -17.57 -3.49
CA GLN A 305 -20.60 -18.74 -4.35
C GLN A 305 -22.09 -19.08 -4.40
N SER A 306 -22.84 -18.91 -3.29
CA SER A 306 -24.28 -19.17 -3.26
C SER A 306 -25.14 -18.05 -3.85
N SER A 307 -24.55 -16.87 -4.06
CA SER A 307 -25.23 -15.73 -4.70
C SER A 307 -25.42 -15.96 -6.21
N VAL A 308 -26.63 -15.71 -6.70
CA VAL A 308 -26.92 -15.66 -8.14
C VAL A 308 -26.51 -14.28 -8.66
N LEU A 309 -25.69 -14.25 -9.72
CA LEU A 309 -25.34 -13.00 -10.39
C LEU A 309 -26.59 -12.31 -10.94
N LEU A 310 -26.63 -10.97 -10.86
CA LEU A 310 -27.74 -10.19 -11.36
C LEU A 310 -27.46 -9.69 -12.79
N ASP A 311 -28.39 -9.98 -13.70
CA ASP A 311 -28.44 -9.33 -15.02
C ASP A 311 -28.76 -7.84 -14.87
N ARG A 312 -28.40 -7.02 -15.87
CA ARG A 312 -28.75 -5.58 -15.92
C ARG A 312 -30.24 -5.31 -15.70
N THR A 313 -31.13 -6.10 -16.31
CA THR A 313 -32.58 -5.96 -16.14
C THR A 313 -33.04 -6.36 -14.73
N GLY A 314 -32.27 -7.22 -14.06
CA GLY A 314 -32.38 -7.49 -12.63
C GLY A 314 -31.98 -6.28 -11.80
N GLU A 315 -30.85 -5.62 -12.09
CA GLU A 315 -30.38 -4.44 -11.35
C GLU A 315 -31.41 -3.31 -11.41
N GLU A 316 -31.91 -3.00 -12.62
CA GLU A 316 -32.96 -2.00 -12.86
C GLU A 316 -34.26 -2.35 -12.10
N ARG A 317 -34.64 -3.64 -12.06
CA ARG A 317 -35.81 -4.13 -11.31
C ARG A 317 -35.60 -4.04 -9.79
N MET A 318 -34.40 -4.33 -9.29
CA MET A 318 -34.07 -4.23 -7.86
C MET A 318 -34.08 -2.78 -7.40
N GLY A 319 -33.47 -1.87 -8.17
CA GLY A 319 -33.54 -0.42 -7.94
C GLY A 319 -34.97 0.07 -7.85
N LEU A 320 -35.81 -0.28 -8.82
CA LEU A 320 -37.24 0.10 -8.82
C LEU A 320 -38.01 -0.49 -7.63
N LEU A 321 -37.69 -1.70 -7.17
CA LEU A 321 -38.32 -2.31 -5.99
C LEU A 321 -37.86 -1.64 -4.68
N LEU A 322 -36.59 -1.24 -4.58
CA LEU A 322 -36.07 -0.45 -3.45
C LEU A 322 -36.81 0.89 -3.36
N ASP A 323 -36.89 1.61 -4.48
CA ASP A 323 -37.58 2.90 -4.61
C ASP A 323 -39.06 2.83 -4.19
N LEU A 324 -39.78 1.80 -4.66
CA LEU A 324 -41.17 1.56 -4.26
C LEU A 324 -41.28 1.23 -2.77
N SER A 325 -40.30 0.52 -2.19
CA SER A 325 -40.30 0.20 -0.76
C SER A 325 -39.99 1.41 0.13
N LEU A 326 -39.14 2.34 -0.34
CA LEU A 326 -38.92 3.64 0.31
C LEU A 326 -40.18 4.52 0.23
N LYS A 327 -40.84 4.60 -0.94
CA LYS A 327 -42.10 5.33 -1.11
C LYS A 327 -43.25 4.77 -0.25
N ASP A 328 -43.34 3.44 -0.12
CA ASP A 328 -44.25 2.77 0.84
C ASP A 328 -43.91 3.17 2.30
N ALA A 329 -42.62 3.25 2.65
CA ALA A 329 -42.18 3.65 3.99
C ALA A 329 -42.47 5.13 4.27
N TYR A 330 -42.22 6.04 3.33
CA TYR A 330 -42.53 7.46 3.46
C TYR A 330 -44.02 7.72 3.63
N ARG A 331 -44.89 7.00 2.90
CA ARG A 331 -46.34 7.01 3.16
C ARG A 331 -46.65 6.55 4.58
N ALA A 332 -46.11 5.42 5.01
CA ALA A 332 -46.36 4.88 6.34
C ALA A 332 -45.77 5.72 7.50
N ILE A 333 -44.79 6.58 7.21
CA ILE A 333 -44.29 7.63 8.13
C ILE A 333 -45.27 8.80 8.12
N ALA A 334 -45.63 9.37 6.96
CA ALA A 334 -46.56 10.51 6.88
C ALA A 334 -47.95 10.21 7.48
N GLU A 335 -48.40 8.96 7.40
CA GLU A 335 -49.64 8.47 8.03
C GLU A 335 -49.51 8.20 9.54
N SER A 336 -48.30 8.18 10.11
CA SER A 336 -48.06 7.87 11.53
C SER A 336 -48.17 9.11 12.41
N PRO A 337 -49.01 9.10 13.47
CA PRO A 337 -49.11 10.22 14.41
C PRO A 337 -47.83 10.44 15.24
N TYR A 338 -46.89 9.50 15.24
CA TYR A 338 -45.60 9.65 15.90
C TYR A 338 -44.54 10.29 15.00
N ALA A 339 -44.77 10.40 13.69
CA ALA A 339 -43.78 10.96 12.76
C ALA A 339 -43.47 12.44 13.07
N VAL A 340 -44.45 13.22 13.51
CA VAL A 340 -44.23 14.61 13.96
C VAL A 340 -43.20 14.67 15.10
N ALA A 341 -43.29 13.77 16.07
CA ALA A 341 -42.38 13.70 17.22
C ALA A 341 -40.99 13.22 16.81
N SER A 342 -40.89 12.19 15.97
CA SER A 342 -39.60 11.68 15.45
C SER A 342 -38.88 12.67 14.53
N ILE A 343 -39.60 13.34 13.62
CA ILE A 343 -39.02 14.39 12.73
C ILE A 343 -38.55 15.59 13.57
N ALA A 344 -39.34 16.01 14.57
CA ALA A 344 -38.89 17.03 15.53
C ALA A 344 -37.65 16.57 16.33
N GLY A 345 -37.59 15.30 16.72
CA GLY A 345 -36.40 14.69 17.33
C GLY A 345 -35.17 14.83 16.45
N LEU A 346 -35.24 14.43 15.18
CA LEU A 346 -34.16 14.59 14.21
C LEU A 346 -33.74 16.05 14.03
N ALA A 347 -34.70 16.98 13.91
CA ALA A 347 -34.40 18.41 13.82
C ALA A 347 -33.58 18.90 15.04
N THR A 348 -33.97 18.52 16.26
CA THR A 348 -33.20 18.91 17.47
C THR A 348 -31.86 18.20 17.60
N ASP A 349 -31.69 16.99 17.04
CA ASP A 349 -30.38 16.32 17.00
C ASP A 349 -29.45 16.97 15.95
N PHE A 350 -30.00 17.43 14.83
CA PHE A 350 -29.29 18.19 13.79
C PHE A 350 -28.85 19.57 14.30
N GLU A 351 -29.76 20.36 14.90
CA GLU A 351 -29.44 21.65 15.53
C GLU A 351 -28.34 21.55 16.60
N ARG A 352 -28.23 20.40 17.28
CA ARG A 352 -27.20 20.13 18.29
C ARG A 352 -25.89 19.58 17.70
N GLY A 353 -25.79 19.43 16.38
CA GLY A 353 -24.61 18.88 15.70
C GLY A 353 -24.33 17.41 16.01
N ARG A 354 -25.33 16.63 16.46
CA ARG A 354 -25.15 15.19 16.77
C ARG A 354 -25.22 14.29 15.55
N VAL A 355 -25.89 14.76 14.50
CA VAL A 355 -26.15 14.02 13.27
C VAL A 355 -25.85 14.97 12.10
N SER A 356 -25.11 14.47 11.10
CA SER A 356 -24.75 15.23 9.90
C SER A 356 -25.80 15.07 8.79
N VAL A 357 -25.82 15.98 7.80
CA VAL A 357 -26.80 15.94 6.70
C VAL A 357 -26.78 14.60 5.96
N GLY A 358 -25.59 14.10 5.60
CA GLY A 358 -25.44 12.82 4.91
C GLY A 358 -25.77 11.57 5.73
N GLN A 359 -26.11 11.71 7.02
CA GLN A 359 -26.71 10.64 7.84
C GLN A 359 -28.24 10.74 7.90
N ILE A 360 -28.83 11.86 7.44
CA ILE A 360 -30.27 12.12 7.47
C ILE A 360 -30.89 11.91 6.08
N SER A 361 -30.27 12.48 5.05
CA SER A 361 -30.82 12.60 3.70
C SER A 361 -29.78 12.29 2.63
N HIS A 362 -30.24 11.73 1.51
CA HIS A 362 -29.45 11.59 0.28
C HIS A 362 -29.32 12.90 -0.51
N ILE A 363 -30.09 13.94 -0.15
CA ILE A 363 -29.96 15.28 -0.73
C ILE A 363 -28.49 15.69 -0.69
N SER A 364 -27.91 15.81 -1.87
CA SER A 364 -26.57 16.38 -2.03
C SER A 364 -26.65 17.86 -1.70
N HIS A 365 -26.16 18.23 -0.52
CA HIS A 365 -25.42 19.50 -0.48
C HIS A 365 -24.25 19.31 -1.42
N ILE A 366 -24.32 20.00 -2.57
CA ILE A 366 -23.18 20.27 -3.43
C ILE A 366 -22.30 21.27 -2.66
N SER A 367 -21.61 20.78 -1.62
CA SER A 367 -20.36 21.35 -1.18
C SER A 367 -19.31 20.82 -2.14
N SER A 368 -19.06 21.59 -3.21
CA SER A 368 -18.08 21.26 -4.25
C SER A 368 -16.72 20.88 -3.66
N GLU A 369 -16.36 21.48 -2.52
CA GLU A 369 -15.14 21.19 -1.77
C GLU A 369 -14.91 19.72 -1.35
N ASP A 370 -15.95 18.89 -1.20
CA ASP A 370 -15.76 17.49 -0.75
C ASP A 370 -15.72 16.47 -1.90
N ASP A 371 -16.36 16.79 -3.04
CA ASP A 371 -16.24 15.97 -4.26
C ASP A 371 -14.99 16.37 -5.09
N GLU A 372 -14.62 17.66 -5.14
CA GLU A 372 -13.37 18.10 -5.79
C GLU A 372 -12.14 17.48 -5.10
N ARG A 373 -12.09 17.48 -3.76
CA ARG A 373 -11.05 16.78 -2.98
C ARG A 373 -11.05 15.25 -3.17
N ALA A 374 -12.11 14.66 -3.72
CA ALA A 374 -12.20 13.24 -4.01
C ALA A 374 -11.90 12.90 -5.48
N SER A 375 -12.08 13.84 -6.42
CA SER A 375 -11.54 13.74 -7.78
C SER A 375 -10.02 13.99 -7.84
N ASP A 376 -9.52 14.93 -7.02
CA ASP A 376 -8.08 15.22 -6.90
C ASP A 376 -7.24 14.04 -6.38
N LEU A 377 -7.89 12.97 -5.91
CA LEU A 377 -7.22 11.76 -5.44
C LEU A 377 -6.61 10.91 -6.58
N LEU A 378 -6.94 11.20 -7.85
CA LEU A 378 -6.39 10.55 -9.04
C LEU A 378 -6.21 11.52 -10.22
N ASP A 379 -5.51 12.64 -10.02
CA ASP A 379 -4.74 13.22 -11.13
C ASP A 379 -3.46 13.97 -10.68
N VAL A 380 -2.60 14.32 -11.63
CA VAL A 380 -1.27 14.93 -11.43
C VAL A 380 -1.29 16.43 -11.82
N SER A 381 -0.59 17.27 -11.03
CA SER A 381 -0.46 18.74 -11.18
C SER A 381 -1.78 19.54 -11.03
N ASP A 382 -1.81 20.81 -10.58
CA ASP A 382 -0.76 21.83 -10.49
C ASP A 382 -1.00 22.83 -9.32
N ASP A 383 -0.05 23.74 -9.05
CA ASP A 383 0.00 24.65 -7.89
C ASP A 383 -1.12 25.73 -7.78
N ALA A 384 -1.64 25.98 -6.56
CA ALA A 384 -2.00 27.33 -6.08
C ALA A 384 -2.18 27.44 -4.54
N ASP A 385 -1.68 28.54 -3.97
CA ASP A 385 -1.81 28.98 -2.57
C ASP A 385 -3.10 29.81 -2.35
N ASP A 386 -3.91 29.50 -1.33
CA ASP A 386 -4.64 30.54 -0.58
C ASP A 386 -5.12 30.08 0.83
N GLY A 387 -5.22 31.04 1.75
CA GLY A 387 -5.43 30.80 3.18
C GLY A 387 -6.90 30.63 3.64
N PRO A 388 -7.14 30.37 4.95
CA PRO A 388 -8.48 30.09 5.47
C PRO A 388 -9.39 31.34 5.53
N GLY A 389 -10.13 31.56 4.45
CA GLY A 389 -11.22 32.54 4.37
C GLY A 389 -12.50 32.09 5.10
N PRO A 390 -13.35 33.01 5.60
CA PRO A 390 -14.48 32.65 6.45
C PRO A 390 -15.68 32.13 5.66
N ALA A 391 -16.29 31.06 6.17
CA ALA A 391 -17.52 30.48 5.65
C ALA A 391 -18.63 31.52 5.44
N ARG A 392 -19.18 31.58 4.23
CA ARG A 392 -20.43 32.27 3.90
C ARG A 392 -21.51 31.25 3.59
N PRO A 393 -22.68 31.27 4.27
CA PRO A 393 -23.81 30.46 3.86
C PRO A 393 -24.41 31.07 2.59
N VAL A 394 -24.52 30.28 1.52
CA VAL A 394 -25.17 30.69 0.26
C VAL A 394 -26.48 29.93 0.13
N SER A 395 -27.51 30.60 -0.39
CA SER A 395 -28.91 30.20 -0.30
C SER A 395 -29.27 28.95 -1.12
N GLY A 396 -29.49 27.84 -0.41
CA GLY A 396 -30.35 26.72 -0.80
C GLY A 396 -31.20 26.33 0.42
N LEU A 397 -32.36 25.69 0.23
CA LEU A 397 -33.24 25.29 1.33
C LEU A 397 -32.45 24.53 2.41
N ASN A 398 -32.39 25.06 3.63
CA ASN A 398 -31.66 24.38 4.69
C ASN A 398 -32.39 23.10 5.07
N LEU A 399 -31.66 22.03 5.42
CA LEU A 399 -32.27 20.78 5.91
C LEU A 399 -33.19 21.03 7.12
N SER A 400 -32.87 22.03 7.98
CA SER A 400 -33.75 22.50 9.05
C SER A 400 -35.13 22.89 8.53
N ASP A 401 -35.18 23.71 7.49
CA ASP A 401 -36.39 24.31 6.95
C ASP A 401 -37.25 23.22 6.26
N MET A 402 -36.60 22.24 5.64
CA MET A 402 -37.25 21.06 5.08
C MET A 402 -37.81 20.12 6.16
N LEU A 403 -37.07 19.89 7.24
CA LEU A 403 -37.53 19.12 8.40
C LEU A 403 -38.70 19.81 9.12
N GLU A 404 -38.67 21.14 9.25
CA GLU A 404 -39.80 21.92 9.77
C GLU A 404 -41.03 21.85 8.85
N SER A 405 -40.83 21.96 7.53
CA SER A 405 -41.90 21.79 6.53
C SER A 405 -42.56 20.41 6.62
N ALA A 406 -41.76 19.34 6.69
CA ALA A 406 -42.25 17.98 6.87
C ALA A 406 -42.97 17.78 8.22
N ARG A 407 -42.44 18.35 9.32
CA ARG A 407 -43.10 18.35 10.64
C ARG A 407 -44.46 19.03 10.58
N CYS A 408 -44.56 20.20 9.94
CA CYS A 408 -45.80 20.95 9.80
C CYS A 408 -46.81 20.25 8.87
N GLY A 409 -46.37 19.64 7.77
CA GLY A 409 -47.22 18.84 6.89
C GLY A 409 -47.82 17.63 7.59
N CYS A 410 -47.00 16.84 8.28
CA CYS A 410 -47.46 15.69 9.07
C CYS A 410 -48.42 16.11 10.21
N PHE A 411 -48.15 17.25 10.88
CA PHE A 411 -49.03 17.77 11.92
C PHE A 411 -50.40 18.20 11.37
N ALA A 412 -50.43 18.92 10.24
CA ALA A 412 -51.67 19.33 9.59
C ALA A 412 -52.51 18.13 9.12
N PHE A 413 -51.87 17.06 8.62
CA PHE A 413 -52.55 15.81 8.29
C PHE A 413 -53.10 15.11 9.54
N GLN A 414 -52.35 15.09 10.65
CA GLN A 414 -52.80 14.49 11.91
C GLN A 414 -54.05 15.18 12.49
N GLU A 415 -54.22 16.49 12.31
CA GLU A 415 -55.44 17.20 12.73
C GLU A 415 -56.66 16.84 11.86
N ASN A 416 -56.48 16.50 10.58
CA ASN A 416 -57.56 16.25 9.61
C ASN A 416 -57.26 15.03 8.70
N PRO A 417 -57.31 13.79 9.25
CA PRO A 417 -56.88 12.59 8.53
C PRO A 417 -57.74 12.22 7.31
N ASP A 418 -58.99 12.70 7.24
CA ASP A 418 -59.89 12.46 6.10
C ASP A 418 -59.52 13.28 4.84
N ASN A 419 -58.66 14.30 4.97
CA ASN A 419 -58.32 15.19 3.87
C ASN A 419 -57.18 14.65 3.00
N GLN A 420 -57.54 14.07 1.85
CA GLN A 420 -56.59 13.53 0.87
C GLN A 420 -55.61 14.58 0.28
N GLY A 421 -55.91 15.88 0.38
CA GLY A 421 -54.97 16.94 0.00
C GLY A 421 -53.79 16.99 0.97
N LEU A 422 -54.07 17.16 2.26
CA LEU A 422 -53.06 17.19 3.32
C LEU A 422 -52.24 15.89 3.39
N ALA A 423 -52.85 14.74 3.11
CA ALA A 423 -52.14 13.46 3.00
C ALA A 423 -51.06 13.48 1.88
N ARG A 424 -51.36 14.12 0.74
CA ARG A 424 -50.42 14.27 -0.38
C ARG A 424 -49.34 15.30 -0.06
N ASP A 425 -49.71 16.41 0.58
CA ASP A 425 -48.77 17.47 0.94
C ASP A 425 -47.77 16.97 2.01
N ALA A 426 -48.25 16.22 3.01
CA ALA A 426 -47.39 15.57 4.01
C ALA A 426 -46.46 14.51 3.38
N LEU A 427 -46.99 13.66 2.48
CA LEU A 427 -46.17 12.69 1.74
C LEU A 427 -45.13 13.38 0.86
N ALA A 428 -45.50 14.46 0.17
CA ALA A 428 -44.59 15.25 -0.65
C ALA A 428 -43.45 15.83 0.19
N ALA A 429 -43.77 16.46 1.33
CA ALA A 429 -42.78 17.03 2.25
C ALA A 429 -41.84 15.96 2.86
N VAL A 430 -42.36 14.78 3.23
CA VAL A 430 -41.52 13.67 3.70
C VAL A 430 -40.66 13.08 2.57
N SER A 431 -41.20 12.95 1.35
CA SER A 431 -40.43 12.46 0.20
C SER A 431 -39.33 13.43 -0.24
N ALA A 432 -39.56 14.74 -0.10
CA ALA A 432 -38.57 15.78 -0.42
C ALA A 432 -37.34 15.75 0.50
N LEU A 433 -37.43 15.11 1.67
CA LEU A 433 -36.27 14.91 2.55
C LEU A 433 -35.29 13.85 2.05
N GLU A 434 -35.66 13.01 1.07
CA GLU A 434 -34.86 11.89 0.54
C GLU A 434 -34.16 11.09 1.65
N LEU A 435 -34.94 10.73 2.68
CA LEU A 435 -34.47 10.11 3.92
C LEU A 435 -33.72 8.80 3.66
N THR A 436 -32.54 8.68 4.28
CA THR A 436 -31.67 7.51 4.14
C THR A 436 -32.30 6.23 4.69
N SER A 437 -31.98 5.07 4.12
CA SER A 437 -32.49 3.78 4.61
C SER A 437 -32.25 3.58 6.12
N SER A 438 -31.09 4.04 6.60
CA SER A 438 -30.73 4.07 8.01
C SER A 438 -31.68 4.90 8.89
N THR A 439 -32.16 6.06 8.44
CA THR A 439 -33.14 6.88 9.19
C THR A 439 -34.54 6.29 9.15
N VAL A 440 -34.95 5.70 8.02
CA VAL A 440 -36.24 4.98 7.93
C VAL A 440 -36.26 3.80 8.93
N LYS A 441 -35.13 3.07 9.04
CA LYS A 441 -34.92 2.02 10.07
C LYS A 441 -34.85 2.60 11.49
N ARG A 442 -34.32 3.80 11.70
CA ARG A 442 -34.35 4.52 13.00
C ARG A 442 -35.80 4.84 13.40
N PHE A 443 -36.61 5.39 12.50
CA PHE A 443 -38.02 5.69 12.77
C PHE A 443 -38.83 4.44 13.15
N ASP A 444 -38.66 3.31 12.45
CA ASP A 444 -39.32 2.05 12.84
C ASP A 444 -38.86 1.56 14.24
N LYS A 445 -37.58 1.75 14.62
CA LYS A 445 -37.13 1.47 16.00
C LYS A 445 -37.78 2.40 17.03
N GLU A 446 -37.87 3.71 16.75
CA GLU A 446 -38.51 4.70 17.64
C GLU A 446 -40.03 4.42 17.78
N PHE A 447 -40.73 4.12 16.68
CA PHE A 447 -42.16 3.80 16.68
C PHE A 447 -42.45 2.52 17.48
N ARG A 448 -41.56 1.52 17.42
CA ARG A 448 -41.63 0.31 18.27
C ARG A 448 -41.43 0.64 19.76
N ALA A 449 -40.47 1.50 20.10
CA ALA A 449 -40.24 1.92 21.48
C ALA A 449 -41.43 2.72 22.06
N ALA A 450 -42.13 3.49 21.22
CA ALA A 450 -43.35 4.20 21.58
C ALA A 450 -44.62 3.30 21.64
N GLY A 451 -44.53 2.01 21.27
CA GLY A 451 -45.65 1.08 21.23
C GLY A 451 -46.57 1.20 20.01
N CYS A 452 -46.38 2.22 19.16
CA CYS A 452 -47.16 2.45 17.94
C CYS A 452 -46.60 1.64 16.75
N THR A 453 -46.93 0.35 16.67
CA THR A 453 -46.54 -0.46 15.50
C THR A 453 -47.40 -0.16 14.28
N SER A 454 -46.92 0.71 13.39
CA SER A 454 -47.41 0.75 12.01
C SER A 454 -47.01 -0.54 11.29
N VAL A 455 -48.00 -1.41 11.01
CA VAL A 455 -47.79 -2.67 10.27
C VAL A 455 -47.30 -2.39 8.86
N LEU A 456 -47.74 -1.27 8.25
CA LEU A 456 -47.30 -0.84 6.93
C LEU A 456 -45.83 -0.45 6.92
N LEU A 457 -45.38 0.38 7.88
CA LEU A 457 -43.96 0.76 7.99
C LEU A 457 -43.08 -0.46 8.22
N ARG A 458 -43.47 -1.34 9.15
CA ARG A 458 -42.73 -2.58 9.43
C ARG A 458 -42.59 -3.45 8.17
N ARG A 459 -43.66 -3.59 7.38
CA ARG A 459 -43.64 -4.37 6.12
C ARG A 459 -42.77 -3.70 5.07
N ALA A 460 -42.79 -2.37 4.96
CA ALA A 460 -41.93 -1.61 4.06
C ALA A 460 -40.45 -1.76 4.44
N VAL A 461 -40.09 -1.56 5.71
CA VAL A 461 -38.71 -1.70 6.22
C VAL A 461 -38.19 -3.13 6.10
N GLN A 462 -39.02 -4.15 6.36
CA GLN A 462 -38.65 -5.54 6.13
C GLN A 462 -38.41 -5.85 4.65
N ARG A 463 -39.22 -5.28 3.75
CA ARG A 463 -39.03 -5.42 2.29
C ARG A 463 -37.74 -4.73 1.84
N LEU A 464 -37.53 -3.48 2.25
CA LEU A 464 -36.33 -2.69 1.99
C LEU A 464 -35.07 -3.45 2.42
N SER A 465 -35.00 -3.85 3.70
CA SER A 465 -33.84 -4.57 4.25
C SER A 465 -33.57 -5.90 3.55
N ARG A 466 -34.61 -6.58 3.04
CA ARG A 466 -34.47 -7.80 2.26
C ARG A 466 -33.93 -7.52 0.85
N LEU A 467 -34.45 -6.50 0.18
CA LEU A 467 -34.02 -6.12 -1.18
C LEU A 467 -32.57 -5.62 -1.19
N GLU A 468 -32.18 -4.83 -0.18
CA GLU A 468 -30.78 -4.43 0.03
C GLU A 468 -29.87 -5.64 0.22
N LEU A 469 -30.30 -6.64 1.01
CA LEU A 469 -29.54 -7.86 1.24
C LEU A 469 -29.43 -8.72 -0.03
N GLU A 470 -30.50 -8.82 -0.81
CA GLU A 470 -30.50 -9.51 -2.11
C GLU A 470 -29.56 -8.81 -3.11
N MET A 471 -29.58 -7.47 -3.18
CA MET A 471 -28.67 -6.66 -4.00
C MET A 471 -27.21 -6.76 -3.52
N PHE A 472 -27.00 -6.79 -2.20
CA PHE A 472 -25.69 -6.95 -1.57
C PHE A 472 -25.07 -8.30 -1.90
N HIS A 473 -25.79 -9.41 -1.62
CA HIS A 473 -25.29 -10.77 -1.86
C HIS A 473 -24.82 -10.98 -3.30
N ALA A 474 -25.61 -10.56 -4.28
CA ALA A 474 -25.27 -10.69 -5.71
C ALA A 474 -23.98 -9.96 -6.11
N ASN A 475 -23.56 -8.94 -5.35
CA ASN A 475 -22.41 -8.10 -5.64
C ASN A 475 -21.21 -8.35 -4.69
N VAL A 476 -21.30 -9.30 -3.75
CA VAL A 476 -20.17 -9.67 -2.85
C VAL A 476 -18.94 -10.09 -3.66
N ARG A 477 -19.12 -10.79 -4.79
CA ARG A 477 -18.03 -11.21 -5.68
C ARG A 477 -17.20 -10.03 -6.20
N LEU A 478 -17.83 -8.91 -6.53
CA LEU A 478 -17.15 -7.69 -6.97
C LEU A 478 -16.32 -7.07 -5.84
N ALA A 479 -16.86 -7.04 -4.61
CA ALA A 479 -16.15 -6.53 -3.44
C ALA A 479 -14.90 -7.38 -3.11
N VAL A 480 -15.00 -8.71 -3.20
CA VAL A 480 -13.84 -9.62 -3.01
C VAL A 480 -12.78 -9.39 -4.09
N HIS A 481 -13.18 -9.27 -5.36
CA HIS A 481 -12.25 -8.97 -6.46
C HIS A 481 -11.46 -7.66 -6.23
N VAL A 482 -12.14 -6.58 -5.85
CA VAL A 482 -11.48 -5.30 -5.57
C VAL A 482 -10.57 -5.39 -4.34
N ALA A 483 -10.95 -6.13 -3.30
CA ALA A 483 -10.10 -6.35 -2.11
C ALA A 483 -8.83 -7.18 -2.43
N ASP A 484 -8.93 -8.13 -3.35
CA ASP A 484 -7.80 -8.96 -3.79
C ASP A 484 -6.85 -8.21 -4.73
N SER A 485 -7.34 -7.26 -5.55
CA SER A 485 -6.46 -6.36 -6.32
C SER A 485 -5.54 -5.49 -5.45
N HIS A 486 -5.88 -5.32 -4.16
CA HIS A 486 -5.06 -4.61 -3.16
C HIS A 486 -4.20 -5.58 -2.32
N ALA A 487 -3.84 -6.75 -2.87
CA ALA A 487 -3.03 -7.77 -2.19
C ALA A 487 -1.65 -7.29 -1.68
N TRP A 488 -1.09 -6.26 -2.33
CA TRP A 488 0.20 -5.64 -1.97
C TRP A 488 0.18 -4.87 -0.65
N SER A 489 -0.98 -4.60 -0.07
CA SER A 489 -1.11 -3.88 1.21
C SER A 489 -0.82 -4.79 2.40
N THR A 490 -0.19 -4.22 3.44
CA THR A 490 0.03 -4.86 4.76
C THR A 490 -1.27 -5.17 5.50
N LEU A 491 -2.40 -4.56 5.12
CA LEU A 491 -3.69 -4.81 5.75
C LEU A 491 -4.16 -6.25 5.46
N PRO A 492 -4.60 -7.05 6.47
CA PRO A 492 -5.06 -8.41 6.28
C PRO A 492 -6.15 -8.55 5.21
N ARG A 493 -6.16 -9.67 4.47
CA ARG A 493 -7.14 -9.93 3.40
C ARG A 493 -8.59 -9.82 3.89
N MET A 494 -8.86 -10.31 5.09
CA MET A 494 -10.18 -10.22 5.74
C MET A 494 -10.63 -8.76 5.89
N ASP A 495 -9.76 -7.92 6.43
CA ASP A 495 -10.07 -6.50 6.70
C ASP A 495 -10.25 -5.72 5.40
N ARG A 496 -9.42 -6.00 4.37
CA ARG A 496 -9.64 -5.45 3.02
C ARG A 496 -11.02 -5.84 2.48
N ILE A 497 -11.46 -7.09 2.65
CA ILE A 497 -12.80 -7.54 2.23
C ILE A 497 -13.88 -6.82 3.05
N GLN A 498 -13.77 -6.70 4.37
CA GLN A 498 -14.76 -5.98 5.19
C GLN A 498 -14.92 -4.52 4.76
N GLU A 499 -13.82 -3.81 4.55
CA GLU A 499 -13.84 -2.41 4.15
C GLU A 499 -14.41 -2.23 2.73
N CYS A 500 -14.16 -3.19 1.84
CA CYS A 500 -14.85 -3.29 0.56
C CYS A 500 -16.37 -3.49 0.73
N LEU A 501 -16.81 -4.41 1.61
CA LEU A 501 -18.23 -4.66 1.85
C LEU A 501 -18.95 -3.46 2.50
N ILE A 502 -18.25 -2.70 3.35
CA ILE A 502 -18.74 -1.40 3.87
C ILE A 502 -18.89 -0.38 2.73
N GLY A 503 -17.94 -0.33 1.79
CA GLY A 503 -18.05 0.45 0.55
C GLY A 503 -19.25 0.02 -0.31
N LEU A 504 -19.48 -1.29 -0.46
CA LEU A 504 -20.59 -1.85 -1.22
C LEU A 504 -21.95 -1.44 -0.64
N LEU A 505 -22.10 -1.47 0.69
CA LEU A 505 -23.32 -1.03 1.35
C LEU A 505 -23.61 0.46 1.13
N LYS A 506 -22.58 1.32 1.15
CA LYS A 506 -22.70 2.75 0.81
C LYS A 506 -23.11 2.96 -0.65
N ALA A 507 -22.58 2.14 -1.57
CA ALA A 507 -22.97 2.18 -2.97
C ALA A 507 -24.44 1.79 -3.17
N ILE A 508 -24.93 0.74 -2.53
CA ILE A 508 -26.34 0.28 -2.63
C ILE A 508 -27.29 1.35 -2.11
N ASP A 509 -26.99 1.94 -0.94
CA ASP A 509 -27.80 2.98 -0.31
C ASP A 509 -27.88 4.28 -1.14
N ARG A 510 -26.89 4.53 -2.01
CA ARG A 510 -26.82 5.71 -2.90
C ARG A 510 -27.00 5.41 -4.39
N PHE A 511 -27.46 4.21 -4.78
CA PHE A 511 -27.55 3.83 -6.20
C PHE A 511 -28.83 4.34 -6.84
N ASP A 512 -28.69 5.20 -7.85
CA ASP A 512 -29.79 5.72 -8.67
C ASP A 512 -29.86 4.99 -10.02
N TYR A 513 -30.81 4.06 -10.14
CA TYR A 513 -31.02 3.28 -11.36
C TYR A 513 -31.59 4.11 -12.52
N ALA A 514 -32.19 5.28 -12.26
CA ALA A 514 -32.78 6.12 -13.30
C ALA A 514 -31.73 6.76 -14.22
N ARG A 515 -30.46 6.82 -13.77
CA ARG A 515 -29.31 7.30 -14.56
C ARG A 515 -28.85 6.31 -15.63
N GLY A 516 -29.33 5.06 -15.62
CA GLY A 516 -29.04 4.05 -16.64
C GLY A 516 -27.62 3.45 -16.61
N ASN A 517 -26.78 3.84 -15.63
CA ASN A 517 -25.47 3.25 -15.39
C ASN A 517 -25.59 1.86 -14.76
N LYS A 518 -24.68 0.93 -15.11
CA LYS A 518 -24.58 -0.38 -14.44
C LYS A 518 -24.20 -0.18 -12.97
N PHE A 519 -24.74 -1.01 -12.08
CA PHE A 519 -24.39 -0.93 -10.65
C PHE A 519 -22.90 -1.15 -10.41
N SER A 520 -22.28 -2.11 -11.10
CA SER A 520 -20.85 -2.43 -10.96
C SER A 520 -19.92 -1.24 -11.23
N THR A 521 -20.21 -0.43 -12.26
CA THR A 521 -19.45 0.78 -12.59
C THR A 521 -19.51 1.82 -11.45
N TYR A 522 -20.68 2.00 -10.86
CA TYR A 522 -20.86 2.93 -9.73
C TYR A 522 -20.25 2.41 -8.43
N ALA A 523 -20.45 1.12 -8.12
CA ALA A 523 -19.91 0.47 -6.94
C ALA A 523 -18.37 0.47 -6.94
N MET A 524 -17.73 0.29 -8.10
CA MET A 524 -16.27 0.28 -8.24
C MET A 524 -15.58 1.49 -7.57
N TRP A 525 -16.16 2.69 -7.69
CA TRP A 525 -15.62 3.90 -7.06
C TRP A 525 -15.69 3.82 -5.53
N TRP A 526 -16.86 3.49 -4.98
CA TRP A 526 -17.06 3.32 -3.54
C TRP A 526 -16.21 2.19 -2.93
N LEU A 527 -16.01 1.09 -3.67
CA LEU A 527 -15.15 -0.02 -3.24
C LEU A 527 -13.68 0.41 -3.16
N LYS A 528 -13.14 1.01 -4.23
CA LYS A 528 -11.76 1.52 -4.26
C LYS A 528 -11.54 2.61 -3.21
N GLN A 529 -12.47 3.55 -3.05
CA GLN A 529 -12.38 4.61 -2.06
C GLN A 529 -12.38 4.06 -0.62
N SER A 530 -13.24 3.08 -0.31
CA SER A 530 -13.33 2.51 1.04
C SER A 530 -12.06 1.73 1.40
N VAL A 531 -11.57 0.86 0.51
CA VAL A 531 -10.33 0.09 0.74
C VAL A 531 -9.09 0.98 0.73
N GLY A 532 -8.96 1.92 -0.23
CA GLY A 532 -7.83 2.85 -0.29
C GLY A 532 -7.74 3.72 0.97
N ARG A 533 -8.88 4.22 1.45
CA ARG A 533 -8.97 4.94 2.73
C ARG A 533 -8.58 4.05 3.90
N ALA A 534 -9.12 2.84 4.00
CA ALA A 534 -8.77 1.92 5.09
C ALA A 534 -7.26 1.63 5.12
N ILE A 535 -6.65 1.38 3.95
CA ILE A 535 -5.20 1.17 3.85
C ILE A 535 -4.43 2.39 4.37
N GLY A 536 -4.80 3.62 3.96
CA GLY A 536 -4.18 4.84 4.49
C GLY A 536 -4.43 5.07 5.99
N ASP A 537 -5.59 4.65 6.50
CA ASP A 537 -6.06 4.91 7.86
C ASP A 537 -5.55 3.90 8.91
N THR A 538 -5.32 2.63 8.53
CA THR A 538 -5.05 1.50 9.46
C THR A 538 -3.88 0.57 9.09
N ALA A 539 -3.33 0.61 7.88
CA ALA A 539 -2.31 -0.37 7.46
C ALA A 539 -0.91 -0.16 8.06
N ARG A 540 -0.67 1.01 8.69
CA ARG A 540 0.57 1.33 9.44
C ARG A 540 0.29 1.41 10.94
N VAL A 541 1.22 0.92 11.75
CA VAL A 541 1.17 0.98 13.23
C VAL A 541 1.07 2.42 13.74
N ILE A 542 1.82 3.33 13.12
CA ILE A 542 1.72 4.77 13.37
C ILE A 542 0.85 5.38 12.27
N ARG A 543 -0.35 5.81 12.64
CA ARG A 543 -1.31 6.44 11.72
C ARG A 543 -0.75 7.76 11.16
N LEU A 544 -0.67 7.85 9.83
CA LEU A 544 -0.38 9.09 9.10
C LEU A 544 -1.67 9.66 8.49
N PRO A 545 -1.80 10.99 8.33
CA PRO A 545 -2.88 11.57 7.52
C PRO A 545 -2.77 11.15 6.06
N ILE A 546 -3.91 10.95 5.38
CA ILE A 546 -3.97 10.42 4.00
C ILE A 546 -3.13 11.28 3.03
N HIS A 547 -3.26 12.61 3.08
CA HIS A 547 -2.45 13.54 2.25
C HIS A 547 -0.93 13.46 2.50
N VAL A 548 -0.49 12.97 3.67
CA VAL A 548 0.93 12.69 3.93
C VAL A 548 1.32 11.34 3.32
N MET A 549 0.46 10.32 3.46
CA MET A 549 0.66 9.01 2.83
C MET A 549 0.72 9.10 1.30
N GLU A 550 -0.11 9.94 0.67
CA GLU A 550 -0.03 10.25 -0.76
C GLU A 550 1.32 10.83 -1.16
N LYS A 551 1.85 11.79 -0.38
CA LYS A 551 3.19 12.36 -0.62
C LYS A 551 4.29 11.32 -0.41
N VAL A 552 4.19 10.45 0.60
CA VAL A 552 5.10 9.31 0.80
C VAL A 552 5.04 8.34 -0.39
N ASN A 553 3.84 8.05 -0.93
CA ASN A 553 3.66 7.18 -2.08
C ASN A 553 4.21 7.81 -3.38
N LYS A 554 3.99 9.12 -3.60
CA LYS A 554 4.59 9.89 -4.72
C LYS A 554 6.13 9.84 -4.66
N VAL A 555 6.72 10.12 -3.49
CA VAL A 555 8.16 10.00 -3.25
C VAL A 555 8.66 8.56 -3.48
N SER A 556 7.95 7.55 -2.98
CA SER A 556 8.32 6.14 -3.15
C SER A 556 8.26 5.68 -4.61
N LYS A 557 7.27 6.16 -5.38
CA LYS A 557 7.17 5.93 -6.82
C LYS A 557 8.32 6.60 -7.57
N ALA A 558 8.63 7.86 -7.26
CA ALA A 558 9.74 8.58 -7.87
C ALA A 558 11.11 7.95 -7.56
N VAL A 559 11.34 7.50 -6.32
CA VAL A 559 12.54 6.73 -5.93
C VAL A 559 12.67 5.47 -6.79
N ARG A 560 11.56 4.75 -7.01
CA ARG A 560 11.57 3.53 -7.82
C ARG A 560 11.89 3.82 -9.29
N VAL A 561 11.22 4.80 -9.90
CA VAL A 561 11.46 5.21 -11.31
C VAL A 561 12.91 5.67 -11.50
N LEU A 562 13.39 6.59 -10.64
CA LEU A 562 14.77 7.08 -10.72
C LEU A 562 15.83 5.97 -10.54
N ARG A 563 15.51 4.90 -9.81
CA ARG A 563 16.38 3.73 -9.62
C ARG A 563 16.30 2.71 -10.78
N GLU A 564 15.22 2.75 -11.56
CA GLU A 564 15.09 1.98 -12.80
C GLU A 564 15.84 2.71 -13.95
N ASP A 565 15.80 4.05 -13.97
CA ASP A 565 16.50 4.89 -14.96
C ASP A 565 18.01 5.06 -14.66
N SER A 566 18.39 5.15 -13.38
CA SER A 566 19.77 5.37 -12.94
C SER A 566 20.34 4.16 -12.22
N PHE A 567 21.43 3.60 -12.74
CA PHE A 567 22.20 2.50 -12.11
C PHE A 567 23.03 2.93 -10.88
N ASP A 568 22.82 4.13 -10.35
CA ASP A 568 23.60 4.77 -9.28
C ASP A 568 22.66 5.25 -8.15
N ASP A 569 23.20 5.58 -6.97
CA ASP A 569 22.36 5.89 -5.80
C ASP A 569 21.51 7.16 -5.99
N VAL A 570 20.17 7.01 -5.86
CA VAL A 570 19.18 8.07 -6.08
C VAL A 570 19.36 9.21 -5.06
N ARG A 571 19.57 10.44 -5.54
CA ARG A 571 19.75 11.62 -4.69
C ARG A 571 18.44 12.29 -4.32
N VAL A 572 18.38 12.81 -3.09
CA VAL A 572 17.23 13.59 -2.57
C VAL A 572 16.91 14.82 -3.44
N GLU A 573 17.93 15.45 -4.03
CA GLU A 573 17.78 16.59 -4.94
C GLU A 573 17.08 16.22 -6.26
N ASP A 574 17.22 14.98 -6.73
CA ASP A 574 16.63 14.53 -7.99
C ASP A 574 15.20 14.03 -7.77
N ILE A 575 14.94 13.37 -6.63
CA ILE A 575 13.57 13.06 -6.17
C ILE A 575 12.76 14.36 -5.99
N ALA A 576 13.36 15.40 -5.41
CA ALA A 576 12.71 16.71 -5.22
C ALA A 576 12.26 17.36 -6.54
N LYS A 577 13.04 17.21 -7.62
CA LYS A 577 12.69 17.70 -8.97
C LYS A 577 11.59 16.89 -9.64
N VAL A 578 11.48 15.58 -9.36
CA VAL A 578 10.47 14.70 -9.94
C VAL A 578 9.13 14.78 -9.19
N CYS A 579 9.15 15.17 -7.92
CA CYS A 579 7.96 15.27 -7.07
C CYS A 579 7.45 16.71 -6.85
N ASP A 580 8.14 17.73 -7.36
CA ASP A 580 7.88 19.16 -7.10
C ASP A 580 7.75 19.48 -5.59
N LEU A 581 8.68 18.93 -4.80
CA LEU A 581 8.71 19.08 -3.34
C LEU A 581 10.03 19.69 -2.87
N SER A 582 10.00 20.40 -1.74
CA SER A 582 11.23 20.93 -1.15
C SER A 582 12.16 19.78 -0.71
N VAL A 583 13.47 19.92 -0.93
CA VAL A 583 14.49 18.93 -0.54
C VAL A 583 14.39 18.58 0.96
N GLY A 584 14.06 19.56 1.80
CA GLY A 584 13.86 19.38 3.24
C GLY A 584 12.60 18.59 3.59
N ASP A 585 11.54 18.65 2.76
CA ASP A 585 10.32 17.87 2.97
C ASP A 585 10.44 16.46 2.39
N VAL A 586 11.12 16.28 1.25
CA VAL A 586 11.47 14.94 0.74
C VAL A 586 12.31 14.18 1.76
N ALA A 587 13.30 14.82 2.40
CA ALA A 587 14.09 14.18 3.46
C ALA A 587 13.23 13.74 4.67
N LYS A 588 12.22 14.54 5.06
CA LYS A 588 11.26 14.13 6.11
C LYS A 588 10.38 12.96 5.66
N LEU A 589 9.89 13.00 4.42
CA LEU A 589 9.01 11.96 3.86
C LEU A 589 9.75 10.63 3.68
N LEU A 590 11.04 10.65 3.31
CA LEU A 590 11.90 9.47 3.28
C LEU A 590 12.16 8.89 4.68
N ASN A 591 12.29 9.74 5.71
CA ASN A 591 12.35 9.23 7.09
C ASN A 591 11.01 8.59 7.50
N LEU A 592 9.87 9.18 7.10
CA LEU A 592 8.52 8.69 7.39
C LEU A 592 8.09 7.47 6.56
N SER A 593 8.79 7.12 5.47
CA SER A 593 8.40 5.97 4.63
C SER A 593 8.68 4.62 5.30
N HIS A 594 9.68 4.58 6.20
CA HIS A 594 10.09 3.39 6.93
C HIS A 594 8.99 2.91 7.89
N ASP A 595 8.66 1.62 7.83
CA ASP A 595 7.70 0.99 8.75
C ASP A 595 8.34 0.58 10.08
N ALA A 596 7.50 0.44 11.11
CA ALA A 596 7.93 -0.03 12.42
C ALA A 596 8.31 -1.53 12.37
N VAL A 597 9.53 -1.84 12.79
CA VAL A 597 10.05 -3.22 12.87
C VAL A 597 9.60 -3.87 14.18
N SER A 598 9.31 -5.17 14.16
CA SER A 598 8.96 -5.93 15.37
C SER A 598 10.14 -6.00 16.34
N TRP A 599 9.87 -5.92 17.64
CA TRP A 599 10.89 -6.07 18.67
C TRP A 599 11.42 -7.51 18.76
N ASP A 600 10.58 -8.50 18.48
CA ASP A 600 10.94 -9.93 18.56
C ASP A 600 11.80 -10.41 17.37
N GLN A 601 11.92 -9.60 16.30
CA GLN A 601 12.73 -9.91 15.11
C GLN A 601 14.18 -9.40 15.24
N GLN A 602 14.66 -9.15 16.46
CA GLN A 602 16.00 -8.63 16.69
C GLN A 602 17.08 -9.72 16.63
N ASP A 603 18.01 -9.59 15.69
CA ASP A 603 19.32 -10.23 15.78
C ASP A 603 20.08 -9.68 17.00
N GLU A 604 20.79 -10.55 17.75
CA GLU A 604 21.66 -10.15 18.88
C GLU A 604 22.79 -9.18 18.48
N THR A 605 22.97 -8.91 17.18
CA THR A 605 24.00 -8.02 16.61
C THR A 605 23.46 -6.65 16.21
N ALA A 606 22.15 -6.40 16.35
CA ALA A 606 21.58 -5.09 16.08
C ALA A 606 21.99 -4.11 17.19
N ASP A 607 23.00 -3.28 16.89
CA ASP A 607 23.49 -2.16 17.69
C ASP A 607 22.45 -1.00 17.69
N LEU A 608 21.22 -1.33 18.09
CA LEU A 608 20.15 -0.37 18.28
C LEU A 608 20.50 0.42 19.53
N VAL A 609 20.65 1.74 19.38
CA VAL A 609 20.70 2.66 20.52
C VAL A 609 19.43 2.40 21.33
N LEU A 610 19.57 1.70 22.45
CA LEU A 610 18.47 1.45 23.36
C LEU A 610 17.90 2.81 23.71
N ALA A 611 16.65 3.06 23.34
CA ALA A 611 15.95 4.28 23.71
C ALA A 611 15.64 4.20 25.21
N THR A 612 16.70 4.35 26.00
CA THR A 612 16.59 4.56 27.44
C THR A 612 15.64 5.73 27.62
N PRO A 613 14.55 5.60 28.40
CA PRO A 613 13.59 6.69 28.55
C PRO A 613 14.34 7.94 29.02
N ASP A 614 13.92 9.14 28.62
CA ASP A 614 14.63 10.41 28.94
C ASP A 614 14.87 10.64 30.46
N THR A 615 14.21 9.85 31.32
CA THR A 615 14.41 9.77 32.77
C THR A 615 15.67 9.00 33.20
N PHE A 616 16.22 8.12 32.36
CA PHE A 616 17.43 7.36 32.63
C PHE A 616 18.65 8.17 32.22
N GLN A 617 19.04 9.09 33.10
CA GLN A 617 20.37 9.69 33.03
C GLN A 617 21.39 8.64 33.48
N PRO A 618 22.44 8.34 32.70
CA PRO A 618 23.47 7.41 33.13
C PRO A 618 24.13 7.91 34.43
N PRO A 619 24.58 7.02 35.34
CA PRO A 619 25.13 7.43 36.63
C PRO A 619 26.27 8.46 36.52
N GLU A 620 27.05 8.40 35.45
CA GLU A 620 28.09 9.37 35.12
C GLU A 620 27.51 10.78 34.92
N GLU A 621 26.49 10.97 34.08
CA GLU A 621 25.84 12.27 33.89
C GLU A 621 25.19 12.82 35.17
N VAL A 622 24.60 11.95 35.99
CA VAL A 622 24.02 12.35 37.29
C VAL A 622 25.13 12.84 38.24
N THR A 623 26.26 12.14 38.29
CA THR A 623 27.42 12.57 39.09
C THR A 623 28.06 13.84 38.55
N ASP A 624 28.18 13.99 37.23
CA ASP A 624 28.66 15.20 36.57
C ASP A 624 27.74 16.40 36.85
N GLY A 625 26.43 16.22 36.75
CA GLY A 625 25.43 17.24 37.10
C GLY A 625 25.53 17.67 38.57
N TYR A 626 25.75 16.71 39.48
CA TYR A 626 25.97 16.98 40.90
C TYR A 626 27.29 17.72 41.16
N LEU A 627 28.40 17.29 40.53
CA LEU A 627 29.72 17.93 40.65
C LEU A 627 29.71 19.36 40.08
N ARG A 628 29.05 19.58 38.93
CA ARG A 628 28.85 20.91 38.34
C ARG A 628 28.04 21.82 39.26
N ARG A 629 26.93 21.34 39.84
CA ARG A 629 26.14 22.11 40.84
C ARG A 629 26.99 22.49 42.06
N ARG A 630 27.74 21.54 42.62
CA ARG A 630 28.64 21.78 43.75
C ARG A 630 29.73 22.81 43.41
N ALA A 631 30.37 22.70 42.25
CA ALA A 631 31.36 23.66 41.79
C ALA A 631 30.77 25.08 41.61
N ILE A 632 29.52 25.19 41.16
CA ILE A 632 28.79 26.47 41.06
C ILE A 632 28.52 27.05 42.46
N ASP A 633 28.04 26.24 43.42
CA ASP A 633 27.79 26.71 44.79
C ASP A 633 29.08 27.12 45.52
N ASP A 634 30.18 26.36 45.35
CA ASP A 634 31.50 26.71 45.87
C ASP A 634 31.97 28.07 45.28
N CYS A 635 31.75 28.31 43.98
CA CYS A 635 32.04 29.61 43.35
C CYS A 635 31.16 30.75 43.89
N LEU A 636 29.85 30.50 44.07
CA LEU A 636 28.90 31.48 44.61
C LEU A 636 29.21 31.85 46.07
N SER A 637 29.77 30.92 46.85
CA SER A 637 30.20 31.18 48.23
C SER A 637 31.34 32.22 48.33
N ALA A 638 32.14 32.40 47.27
CA ALA A 638 33.24 33.36 47.19
C ALA A 638 32.82 34.77 46.73
N LEU A 639 31.53 34.99 46.49
CA LEU A 639 30.91 36.29 46.21
C LEU A 639 30.26 36.86 47.47
N GLY A 640 29.96 38.16 47.49
CA GLY A 640 29.13 38.73 48.56
C GLY A 640 27.72 38.15 48.49
N SER A 641 27.04 37.90 49.64
CA SER A 641 25.74 37.18 49.64
C SER A 641 24.72 37.81 48.69
N ARG A 642 24.62 39.14 48.66
CA ARG A 642 23.73 39.89 47.74
C ARG A 642 24.08 39.75 46.25
N GLU A 643 25.34 39.46 45.91
CA GLU A 643 25.75 39.19 44.53
C GLU A 643 25.42 37.74 44.14
N ALA A 644 25.64 36.80 45.07
CA ALA A 644 25.32 35.39 44.89
C ALA A 644 23.81 35.11 44.78
N GLU A 645 22.99 35.72 45.65
CA GLU A 645 21.53 35.56 45.63
C GLU A 645 20.89 36.14 44.35
N VAL A 646 21.42 37.26 43.83
CA VAL A 646 21.00 37.82 42.54
C VAL A 646 21.28 36.84 41.39
N ILE A 647 22.46 36.20 41.35
CA ILE A 647 22.77 35.18 40.34
C ILE A 647 21.88 33.94 40.50
N ARG A 648 21.68 33.46 41.74
CA ARG A 648 20.83 32.29 42.02
C ARG A 648 19.39 32.47 41.54
N HIS A 649 18.78 33.63 41.77
CA HIS A 649 17.45 33.93 41.26
C HIS A 649 17.43 34.22 39.75
N ARG A 650 18.48 34.85 39.20
CA ARG A 650 18.55 35.20 37.78
C ARG A 650 18.65 33.96 36.88
N PHE A 651 19.41 32.95 37.26
CA PHE A 651 19.63 31.71 36.49
C PHE A 651 18.84 30.51 37.02
N GLY A 652 17.82 30.72 37.86
CA GLY A 652 16.95 29.64 38.35
C GLY A 652 17.63 28.55 39.19
N LEU A 653 18.79 28.81 39.77
CA LEU A 653 19.59 27.81 40.50
C LEU A 653 18.93 27.31 41.81
N ILE A 654 17.83 27.93 42.23
CA ILE A 654 17.01 27.52 43.39
C ILE A 654 15.70 26.90 42.93
N ASP A 655 14.96 27.61 42.07
CA ASP A 655 13.56 27.33 41.74
C ASP A 655 13.37 26.63 40.37
N GLY A 656 14.46 26.33 39.65
CA GLY A 656 14.44 25.82 38.27
C GLY A 656 14.14 26.88 37.19
N ASN A 657 13.46 27.96 37.54
CA ASN A 657 13.00 29.01 36.62
C ASN A 657 13.88 30.27 36.68
N ASP A 658 14.31 30.78 35.53
CA ASP A 658 15.08 32.01 35.40
C ASP A 658 14.19 33.26 35.53
N LYS A 659 14.54 34.16 36.46
CA LYS A 659 13.74 35.35 36.75
C LYS A 659 14.23 36.56 35.96
N THR A 660 13.32 37.40 35.47
CA THR A 660 13.72 38.59 34.69
C THR A 660 14.44 39.62 35.58
N LEU A 661 15.25 40.50 34.97
CA LEU A 661 15.95 41.57 35.70
C LEU A 661 15.01 42.52 36.46
N GLU A 662 13.72 42.57 36.07
CA GLU A 662 12.68 43.38 36.72
C GLU A 662 12.05 42.65 37.90
N GLU A 663 11.77 41.34 37.79
CA GLU A 663 11.32 40.50 38.90
C GLU A 663 12.37 40.42 40.02
N VAL A 664 13.63 40.18 39.66
CA VAL A 664 14.75 40.22 40.64
C VAL A 664 14.86 41.65 41.24
N GLY A 665 14.51 42.68 40.45
CA GLY A 665 14.37 44.07 40.92
C GLY A 665 13.37 44.23 42.06
N GLN A 666 12.18 43.69 41.88
CA GLN A 666 11.11 43.73 42.86
C GLN A 666 11.50 42.95 44.13
N ILE A 667 12.11 41.77 43.99
CA ILE A 667 12.56 40.93 45.13
C ILE A 667 13.57 41.67 46.02
N PHE A 668 14.58 42.33 45.42
CA PHE A 668 15.63 43.03 46.19
C PHE A 668 15.32 44.49 46.53
N GLY A 669 14.17 45.02 46.13
CA GLY A 669 13.77 46.43 46.31
C GLY A 669 14.66 47.42 45.55
N VAL A 670 15.11 47.06 44.35
CA VAL A 670 16.16 47.75 43.58
C VAL A 670 15.78 47.89 42.11
N THR A 671 16.19 48.98 41.46
CA THR A 671 15.94 49.20 40.02
C THR A 671 16.63 48.14 39.14
N ARG A 672 15.96 47.69 38.07
CA ARG A 672 16.48 46.77 37.03
C ARG A 672 17.94 47.01 36.64
N GLU A 673 18.30 48.25 36.31
CA GLU A 673 19.65 48.61 35.86
C GLU A 673 20.71 48.36 36.94
N ARG A 674 20.36 48.56 38.22
CA ARG A 674 21.27 48.29 39.33
C ARG A 674 21.50 46.79 39.54
N ILE A 675 20.56 45.94 39.19
CA ILE A 675 20.77 44.48 39.18
C ILE A 675 21.64 44.05 38.02
N ARG A 676 21.42 44.60 36.82
CA ARG A 676 22.32 44.37 35.66
C ARG A 676 23.79 44.75 35.99
N GLN A 677 23.99 45.81 36.78
CA GLN A 677 25.32 46.17 37.30
C GLN A 677 25.87 45.15 38.31
N ILE A 678 25.04 44.62 39.20
CA ILE A 678 25.44 43.59 40.18
C ILE A 678 25.79 42.28 39.46
N GLU A 679 24.93 41.82 38.54
CA GLU A 679 25.12 40.63 37.69
C GLU A 679 26.41 40.73 36.87
N SER A 680 26.60 41.82 36.10
CA SER A 680 27.81 41.99 35.27
C SER A 680 29.09 42.10 36.10
N LYS A 681 29.05 42.73 37.29
CA LYS A 681 30.16 42.76 38.24
C LYS A 681 30.47 41.35 38.79
N ALA A 682 29.44 40.60 39.16
CA ALA A 682 29.55 39.27 39.72
C ALA A 682 30.07 38.23 38.70
N LEU A 683 29.55 38.26 37.46
CA LEU A 683 30.07 37.47 36.34
C LEU A 683 31.55 37.79 36.04
N ARG A 684 31.93 39.08 36.08
CA ARG A 684 33.33 39.52 35.92
C ARG A 684 34.22 39.03 37.06
N LEU A 685 33.72 39.00 38.29
CA LEU A 685 34.40 38.45 39.47
C LEU A 685 34.58 36.94 39.41
N MET A 686 33.65 36.20 38.80
CA MET A 686 33.78 34.76 38.58
C MET A 686 34.74 34.43 37.43
N ARG A 687 34.79 35.24 36.37
CA ARG A 687 35.68 35.04 35.20
C ARG A 687 37.18 35.19 35.50
N HIS A 688 37.58 35.61 36.70
CA HIS A 688 39.01 35.80 37.05
C HIS A 688 39.75 34.45 37.18
N PRO A 689 40.93 34.26 36.56
CA PRO A 689 41.56 32.93 36.45
C PRO A 689 41.91 32.27 37.79
N SER A 690 42.21 33.06 38.83
CA SER A 690 42.43 32.54 40.20
C SER A 690 41.17 31.98 40.88
N ARG A 691 39.99 32.10 40.26
CA ARG A 691 38.69 31.55 40.69
C ARG A 691 38.21 30.41 39.77
N ARG A 692 39.16 29.58 39.32
CA ARG A 692 39.08 28.13 39.06
C ARG A 692 37.92 27.51 38.25
N LEU A 693 37.06 28.30 37.60
CA LEU A 693 35.98 27.79 36.75
C LEU A 693 36.47 27.04 35.50
N ARG A 694 37.72 27.26 35.05
CA ARG A 694 38.25 26.63 33.83
C ARG A 694 38.73 25.19 34.03
N GLU A 695 39.16 24.83 35.25
CA GLU A 695 39.65 23.48 35.59
C GLU A 695 38.53 22.51 36.00
N LEU A 696 37.33 23.03 36.31
CA LEU A 696 36.17 22.23 36.75
C LEU A 696 35.13 21.99 35.65
N VAL A 697 35.14 22.80 34.59
CA VAL A 697 34.26 22.64 33.41
C VAL A 697 34.90 21.78 32.33
N ASN A 698 36.22 21.87 32.18
CA ASN A 698 37.00 20.97 31.33
C ASN A 698 37.66 19.94 32.23
N GLY A 699 37.11 18.74 32.35
CA GLY A 699 37.73 17.66 33.11
C GLY A 699 39.14 17.39 32.61
N LYS A 700 40.15 17.59 33.48
CA LYS A 700 41.60 17.43 33.24
C LYS A 700 42.09 17.92 31.85
N PRO A 701 42.70 19.11 31.73
CA PRO A 701 43.73 19.26 30.69
C PRO A 701 44.80 18.19 30.93
N GLU A 702 45.20 17.48 29.87
CA GLU A 702 46.36 16.57 29.91
C GLU A 702 47.60 17.36 30.29
N ALA A 703 48.48 16.73 31.08
CA ALA A 703 49.57 17.40 31.78
C ALA A 703 50.86 17.49 30.94
N ASP A 704 50.72 17.88 29.68
CA ASP A 704 51.83 18.25 28.79
C ASP A 704 51.89 19.78 28.60
N ASP A 705 53.02 20.32 28.14
CA ASP A 705 53.34 21.76 27.98
C ASP A 705 53.71 22.57 29.25
N ALA A 706 54.20 21.93 30.31
CA ALA A 706 54.80 22.62 31.47
C ALA A 706 56.23 22.17 31.82
N ALA A 707 57.07 21.95 30.79
CA ALA A 707 58.47 21.53 30.97
C ALA A 707 59.45 22.08 29.91
N GLU A 708 59.35 23.37 29.55
CA GLU A 708 60.42 24.06 28.78
C GLU A 708 60.56 25.56 29.19
N GLN A 709 61.28 25.80 30.29
CA GLN A 709 61.94 27.07 30.65
C GLN A 709 63.25 26.79 31.41
#